data_AF-A0AAV2ZKQ2-F1
#
_entry.id   AF-A0AAV2ZKQ2-F1
#
_cell.length_a   1.000
_cell.length_b   1.000
_cell.length_c   1.000
_cell.angle_alpha   90.00
_cell.angle_beta   90.00
_cell.angle_gamma   90.00
#
_symmetry.space_group_name_H-M   'P 1'
#
loop_
_entity.id
_entity.type
_entity.pdbx_description
1 polymer ?
#
loop_
_entity_poly.entity_id
_entity_poly.type
_entity_poly.pdbx_seq_one_letter_code
_entity_poly.pdbx_strand_id
1 'polypeptide(L)'
;MKMDSLFHTCRLLTAFTFLLAAGAATSCPEYCRCYSTFIQCLEPNTVTNISVFQNVENVTEMVIENQKDLLNLTRADMKNFRELKNLTISNTGLKFISEDAFQMNHRMTHINLSANSLVALSWKTFYNLPLQELVLMENPFQCSCEVRWIQIRREEGWADLGNQSLSCWDQGLEYFMEVANISDCDRPEVHITEQNLTVLHGDNLTLHCNVAGQPRPTATWILPNINPQYEIEQSDGPDTELFLHLFNISSGFNKRDVTCWAENMAGPTRKFVQLDVRFPAVVVELGEAVLQHHVCIPYTIDGNPAPEFSWQLNGQILDMNAYQYTKLLEYRENGTLIHGCLYFNKPTHVNNGNYTLLVWNELGRDSRSVYSTFMDNPFDFNPEEPIPGGGNSTFGNPIETEEDNTFGVSVAVGLAVFACFFLLLLLIVLNKCGRHSKFGINRAAVLAQEDDLAMSLHFMNFGASPLTSAEGKLDGVKPNFIENPQYFCDACVQHIKRRDIMPKWELGEGAFGKVYLAECYNLNSEQEKTLVAVKALKEATESARQDFQREAELLTVLQHEHIVKFYGVCTDGEPLLMVFEYMKHGDLNRFLRSHGPDAKILDNGNGQPFGQLNLTQMLQIASQIASGMVYLASLHFVHRDLATRNCLVGNNLVVKIGDFGMSRDIYSTDYYRVGGRTMLPIRWMPPESILYRKFTTESDIWSFGVVLWEIFTYGKQPWYQLSNTEAIECITQGRELERPRTCPTEVYNIMQGCWQREPQQRLNIKEIHNKLQALVKAPPVYLDILQ
;
A
#
# COMPACT_ATOMS: atom_id res chain seq x y z
N MET A 1 59.49 -36.33 17.56
CA MET A 1 58.35 -36.79 18.40
C MET A 1 57.40 -35.61 18.57
N LYS A 2 56.11 -35.81 18.28
CA LYS A 2 55.01 -34.81 18.22
C LYS A 2 54.90 -34.00 16.93
N MET A 3 54.45 -34.68 15.86
CA MET A 3 53.71 -34.05 14.77
C MET A 3 52.63 -34.99 14.17
N ASP A 4 52.06 -35.89 14.97
CA ASP A 4 51.06 -36.89 14.54
C ASP A 4 49.84 -37.01 15.47
N SER A 5 49.51 -35.96 16.23
CA SER A 5 48.42 -36.00 17.23
C SER A 5 47.27 -35.03 16.96
N LEU A 6 47.27 -34.27 15.85
CA LEU A 6 46.19 -33.31 15.53
C LEU A 6 45.42 -33.62 14.23
N PHE A 7 45.77 -34.69 13.52
CA PHE A 7 45.07 -35.11 12.29
C PHE A 7 44.03 -36.22 12.48
N HIS A 8 43.82 -36.70 13.72
CA HIS A 8 42.85 -37.77 14.01
C HIS A 8 41.56 -37.30 14.69
N THR A 9 41.48 -36.06 15.16
CA THR A 9 40.26 -35.48 15.76
C THR A 9 39.38 -34.71 14.77
N CYS A 10 39.84 -34.51 13.51
CA CYS A 10 39.05 -33.81 12.47
C CYS A 10 38.42 -34.76 11.41
N ARG A 11 38.64 -36.08 11.52
CA ARG A 11 38.02 -37.11 10.66
C ARG A 11 36.90 -37.92 11.33
N LEU A 12 36.63 -37.69 12.61
CA LEU A 12 35.51 -38.32 13.34
C LEU A 12 34.31 -37.39 13.56
N LEU A 13 34.45 -36.08 13.30
CA LEU A 13 33.33 -35.11 13.31
C LEU A 13 32.76 -34.80 11.92
N THR A 14 33.39 -35.28 10.85
CA THR A 14 32.86 -35.25 9.48
C THR A 14 32.17 -36.55 9.06
N ALA A 15 32.20 -37.58 9.92
CA ALA A 15 31.48 -38.84 9.72
C ALA A 15 30.21 -38.97 10.59
N PHE A 16 29.89 -37.96 11.43
CA PHE A 16 28.69 -37.94 12.27
C PHE A 16 27.70 -36.82 11.93
N THR A 17 28.00 -35.99 10.93
CA THR A 17 27.08 -35.02 10.32
C THR A 17 26.56 -35.45 8.95
N PHE A 18 26.81 -36.71 8.57
CA PHE A 18 26.21 -37.37 7.40
C PHE A 18 25.14 -38.44 7.77
N LEU A 19 24.71 -38.46 9.04
CA LEU A 19 23.72 -39.45 9.53
C LEU A 19 22.56 -38.86 10.35
N LEU A 20 22.36 -37.54 10.31
CA LEU A 20 21.21 -36.86 10.92
C LEU A 20 20.56 -35.83 9.99
N ALA A 21 20.38 -36.24 8.73
CA ALA A 21 19.35 -35.70 7.82
C ALA A 21 18.68 -36.88 7.09
N ALA A 22 18.29 -37.90 7.84
CA ALA A 22 17.47 -39.01 7.36
C ALA A 22 16.18 -39.02 8.20
N GLY A 23 15.21 -38.23 7.76
CA GLY A 23 13.89 -38.07 8.35
C GLY A 23 13.29 -36.77 7.83
N ALA A 24 12.45 -36.73 6.80
CA ALA A 24 11.56 -37.74 6.24
C ALA A 24 11.69 -37.81 4.71
N ALA A 25 12.00 -38.99 4.18
CA ALA A 25 11.85 -39.30 2.76
C ALA A 25 11.29 -40.70 2.63
N THR A 26 9.96 -40.81 2.65
CA THR A 26 9.24 -41.98 2.12
C THR A 26 7.97 -41.49 1.44
N SER A 27 8.14 -40.86 0.27
CA SER A 27 7.04 -40.64 -0.70
C SER A 27 7.50 -40.28 -2.12
N CYS A 28 8.78 -39.96 -2.33
CA CYS A 28 9.31 -39.78 -3.67
C CYS A 28 9.74 -41.16 -4.23
N PRO A 29 9.28 -41.55 -5.44
CA PRO A 29 9.80 -42.71 -6.16
C PRO A 29 11.32 -42.63 -6.30
N GLU A 30 12.00 -43.78 -6.24
CA GLU A 30 13.47 -43.87 -6.33
C GLU A 30 14.03 -43.23 -7.61
N TYR A 31 13.22 -43.19 -8.67
CA TYR A 31 13.58 -42.69 -10.01
C TYR A 31 13.09 -41.26 -10.29
N CYS A 32 12.53 -40.58 -9.28
CA CYS A 32 12.10 -39.20 -9.35
C CYS A 32 12.89 -38.33 -8.37
N ARG A 33 13.05 -37.05 -8.70
CA ARG A 33 13.64 -36.04 -7.83
C ARG A 33 12.51 -35.17 -7.27
N CYS A 34 12.25 -35.29 -5.99
CA CYS A 34 11.27 -34.47 -5.28
C CYS A 34 12.00 -33.57 -4.29
N TYR A 35 11.78 -32.26 -4.42
CA TYR A 35 12.17 -31.23 -3.46
C TYR A 35 10.91 -30.67 -2.80
N SER A 36 11.06 -29.74 -1.86
CA SER A 36 9.94 -29.12 -1.15
C SER A 36 8.93 -28.40 -2.05
N THR A 37 9.34 -27.93 -3.23
CA THR A 37 8.48 -27.16 -4.16
C THR A 37 8.49 -27.67 -5.60
N PHE A 38 9.30 -28.69 -5.90
CA PHE A 38 9.56 -29.14 -7.27
C PHE A 38 9.55 -30.67 -7.37
N ILE A 39 8.86 -31.20 -8.38
CA ILE A 39 8.84 -32.64 -8.70
C ILE A 39 9.35 -32.83 -10.12
N GLN A 40 10.32 -33.73 -10.31
CA GLN A 40 10.87 -34.07 -11.61
C GLN A 40 11.05 -35.57 -11.80
N CYS A 41 10.47 -36.13 -12.85
CA CYS A 41 10.61 -37.52 -13.27
C CYS A 41 10.97 -37.57 -14.76
N LEU A 42 12.23 -37.90 -15.07
CA LEU A 42 12.75 -37.95 -16.44
C LEU A 42 13.09 -39.36 -16.90
N GLU A 43 13.30 -40.28 -15.95
CA GLU A 43 13.70 -41.66 -16.23
C GLU A 43 12.50 -42.46 -16.76
N PRO A 44 12.65 -43.15 -17.90
CA PRO A 44 11.51 -43.72 -18.61
C PRO A 44 10.82 -44.85 -17.85
N ASN A 45 9.48 -44.88 -17.93
CA ASN A 45 8.61 -45.95 -17.40
C ASN A 45 8.74 -46.21 -15.88
N THR A 46 8.84 -45.14 -15.10
CA THR A 46 9.00 -45.19 -13.64
C THR A 46 7.75 -44.74 -12.89
N VAL A 47 6.87 -43.98 -13.52
CA VAL A 47 5.62 -43.45 -12.95
C VAL A 47 4.43 -43.82 -13.83
N THR A 48 3.47 -44.56 -13.27
CA THR A 48 2.21 -44.92 -13.94
C THR A 48 1.04 -44.04 -13.53
N ASN A 49 1.14 -43.37 -12.37
CA ASN A 49 0.11 -42.49 -11.82
C ASN A 49 0.74 -41.42 -10.90
N ILE A 50 0.23 -40.18 -10.94
CA ILE A 50 0.72 -39.03 -10.17
C ILE A 50 0.35 -39.09 -8.67
N SER A 51 -0.67 -39.87 -8.30
CA SER A 51 -1.05 -40.15 -6.91
C SER A 51 0.06 -40.81 -6.08
N VAL A 52 1.18 -41.23 -6.69
CA VAL A 52 2.37 -41.71 -5.95
C VAL A 52 2.99 -40.60 -5.09
N PHE A 53 2.82 -39.31 -5.44
CA PHE A 53 3.39 -38.17 -4.71
C PHE A 53 2.52 -37.66 -3.54
N GLN A 54 1.77 -38.56 -2.88
CA GLN A 54 0.67 -38.25 -1.94
C GLN A 54 1.00 -37.33 -0.74
N ASN A 55 2.27 -37.10 -0.41
CA ASN A 55 2.71 -36.33 0.77
C ASN A 55 3.58 -35.10 0.44
N VAL A 56 3.57 -34.61 -0.80
CA VAL A 56 4.32 -33.39 -1.17
C VAL A 56 3.34 -32.22 -1.22
N GLU A 57 3.27 -31.48 -0.11
CA GLU A 57 2.49 -30.26 0.01
C GLU A 57 3.38 -29.05 -0.38
N ASN A 58 2.84 -28.09 -1.15
CA ASN A 58 3.52 -26.89 -1.69
C ASN A 58 4.36 -27.04 -2.97
N VAL A 59 4.07 -28.04 -3.81
CA VAL A 59 4.68 -28.13 -5.15
C VAL A 59 4.19 -26.99 -6.04
N THR A 60 5.12 -26.15 -6.51
CA THR A 60 4.85 -25.05 -7.45
C THR A 60 5.16 -25.42 -8.90
N GLU A 61 6.01 -26.43 -9.11
CA GLU A 61 6.40 -26.89 -10.44
C GLU A 61 6.52 -28.43 -10.49
N MET A 62 5.99 -29.02 -11.55
CA MET A 62 5.98 -30.47 -11.77
C MET A 62 6.35 -30.79 -13.21
N VAL A 63 7.36 -31.64 -13.40
CA VAL A 63 7.87 -32.07 -14.70
C VAL A 63 7.89 -33.59 -14.76
N ILE A 64 7.08 -34.17 -15.63
CA ILE A 64 6.94 -35.62 -15.84
C ILE A 64 7.14 -35.90 -17.32
N GLU A 65 8.28 -36.50 -17.66
CA GLU A 65 8.63 -36.79 -19.05
C GLU A 65 8.95 -38.26 -19.24
N ASN A 66 8.78 -38.76 -20.47
CA ASN A 66 9.18 -40.11 -20.88
C ASN A 66 8.43 -41.26 -20.15
N GLN A 67 7.24 -41.02 -19.61
CA GLN A 67 6.45 -42.02 -18.87
C GLN A 67 5.39 -42.68 -19.76
N LYS A 68 5.70 -43.78 -20.46
CA LYS A 68 4.75 -44.38 -21.43
C LYS A 68 3.53 -45.03 -20.79
N ASP A 69 3.62 -45.39 -19.52
CA ASP A 69 2.53 -46.02 -18.75
C ASP A 69 1.61 -45.02 -18.04
N LEU A 70 1.91 -43.71 -18.06
CA LEU A 70 1.02 -42.68 -17.55
C LEU A 70 -0.08 -42.41 -18.58
N LEU A 71 -1.25 -43.03 -18.40
CA LEU A 71 -2.34 -43.01 -19.40
C LEU A 71 -3.44 -42.00 -19.09
N ASN A 72 -3.72 -41.74 -17.82
CA ASN A 72 -4.88 -40.96 -17.40
C ASN A 72 -4.49 -39.92 -16.34
N LEU A 73 -5.17 -38.77 -16.39
CA LEU A 73 -5.07 -37.71 -15.38
C LEU A 73 -6.45 -37.35 -14.85
N THR A 74 -6.65 -37.45 -13.54
CA THR A 74 -7.93 -37.19 -12.89
C THR A 74 -7.82 -36.16 -11.77
N ARG A 75 -8.97 -35.65 -11.30
CA ARG A 75 -9.02 -34.77 -10.12
C ARG A 75 -8.36 -35.39 -8.88
N ALA A 76 -8.46 -36.71 -8.70
CA ALA A 76 -7.86 -37.39 -7.57
C ALA A 76 -6.33 -37.31 -7.57
N ASP A 77 -5.73 -37.26 -8.77
CA ASP A 77 -4.29 -37.17 -8.97
C ASP A 77 -3.80 -35.75 -8.67
N MET A 78 -4.57 -34.71 -9.03
CA MET A 78 -4.13 -33.31 -8.97
C MET A 78 -4.60 -32.52 -7.74
N LYS A 79 -5.59 -33.02 -6.99
CA LYS A 79 -6.24 -32.31 -5.86
C LYS A 79 -5.29 -31.80 -4.76
N ASN A 80 -4.12 -32.42 -4.60
CA ASN A 80 -3.17 -32.08 -3.54
C ASN A 80 -2.19 -30.97 -3.96
N PHE A 81 -2.07 -30.64 -5.25
CA PHE A 81 -1.10 -29.67 -5.77
C PHE A 81 -1.69 -28.26 -5.93
N ARG A 82 -2.27 -27.70 -4.87
CA ARG A 82 -3.02 -26.42 -4.93
C ARG A 82 -2.18 -25.21 -5.33
N GLU A 83 -0.89 -25.25 -5.02
CA GLU A 83 0.08 -24.17 -5.31
C GLU A 83 0.80 -24.33 -6.66
N LEU A 84 0.44 -25.36 -7.44
CA LEU A 84 1.09 -25.68 -8.71
C LEU A 84 0.84 -24.57 -9.74
N LYS A 85 1.94 -24.01 -10.27
CA LYS A 85 1.95 -22.97 -11.30
C LYS A 85 2.31 -23.53 -12.67
N ASN A 86 3.33 -24.40 -12.70
CA ASN A 86 3.90 -24.94 -13.93
C ASN A 86 3.77 -26.47 -13.95
N LEU A 87 3.08 -27.01 -14.95
CA LEU A 87 2.92 -28.44 -15.15
C LEU A 87 3.43 -28.83 -16.53
N THR A 88 4.41 -29.73 -16.59
CA THR A 88 4.86 -30.38 -17.81
C THR A 88 4.62 -31.88 -17.72
N ILE A 89 3.80 -32.41 -18.62
CA ILE A 89 3.62 -33.84 -18.86
C ILE A 89 3.89 -34.07 -20.35
N SER A 90 5.10 -34.48 -20.70
CA SER A 90 5.53 -34.58 -22.11
C SER A 90 6.09 -35.95 -22.47
N ASN A 91 5.98 -36.34 -23.74
CA ASN A 91 6.48 -37.64 -24.23
C ASN A 91 5.92 -38.85 -23.45
N THR A 92 4.69 -38.77 -22.92
CA THR A 92 4.05 -39.84 -22.13
C THR A 92 3.02 -40.62 -22.93
N GLY A 93 2.37 -41.60 -22.30
CA GLY A 93 1.24 -42.35 -22.87
C GLY A 93 -0.13 -41.71 -22.64
N LEU A 94 -0.18 -40.45 -22.18
CA LEU A 94 -1.40 -39.80 -21.70
C LEU A 94 -2.46 -39.73 -22.80
N LYS A 95 -3.62 -40.35 -22.54
CA LYS A 95 -4.77 -40.49 -23.45
C LYS A 95 -6.01 -39.75 -22.97
N PHE A 96 -6.18 -39.59 -21.66
CA PHE A 96 -7.39 -39.03 -21.07
C PHE A 96 -7.07 -38.09 -19.91
N ILE A 97 -7.74 -36.93 -19.88
CA ILE A 97 -7.72 -35.98 -18.78
C ILE A 97 -9.17 -35.68 -18.40
N SER A 98 -9.52 -35.83 -17.12
CA SER A 98 -10.88 -35.54 -16.65
C SER A 98 -11.19 -34.04 -16.71
N GLU A 99 -12.45 -33.69 -16.97
CA GLU A 99 -12.90 -32.29 -17.10
C GLU A 99 -12.66 -31.46 -15.82
N ASP A 100 -12.61 -32.13 -14.68
CA ASP A 100 -12.39 -31.55 -13.35
C ASP A 100 -10.95 -31.74 -12.83
N ALA A 101 -10.02 -32.23 -13.67
CA ALA A 101 -8.67 -32.59 -13.25
C ALA A 101 -7.97 -31.43 -12.52
N PHE A 102 -8.06 -30.21 -13.05
CA PHE A 102 -7.41 -29.03 -12.49
C PHE A 102 -8.32 -28.14 -11.63
N GLN A 103 -9.47 -28.67 -11.18
CA GLN A 103 -10.46 -27.89 -10.43
C GLN A 103 -9.90 -27.29 -9.12
N MET A 104 -8.87 -27.90 -8.52
CA MET A 104 -8.27 -27.41 -7.26
C MET A 104 -6.95 -26.64 -7.49
N ASN A 105 -6.53 -26.45 -8.74
CA ASN A 105 -5.20 -25.95 -9.12
C ASN A 105 -5.29 -24.56 -9.75
N HIS A 106 -6.00 -23.63 -9.10
CA HIS A 106 -6.33 -22.30 -9.65
C HIS A 106 -5.13 -21.38 -9.94
N ARG A 107 -3.91 -21.75 -9.52
CA ARG A 107 -2.69 -20.98 -9.73
C ARG A 107 -1.91 -21.38 -10.99
N MET A 108 -2.34 -22.40 -11.73
CA MET A 108 -1.66 -22.84 -12.94
C MET A 108 -1.66 -21.74 -14.00
N THR A 109 -0.47 -21.40 -14.48
CA THR A 109 -0.24 -20.42 -15.55
C THR A 109 0.38 -21.05 -16.79
N HIS A 110 1.16 -22.12 -16.63
CA HIS A 110 1.83 -22.82 -17.74
C HIS A 110 1.52 -24.31 -17.68
N ILE A 111 0.97 -24.84 -18.77
CA ILE A 111 0.69 -26.27 -18.93
C ILE A 111 1.30 -26.75 -20.24
N ASN A 112 2.20 -27.72 -20.16
CA ASN A 112 2.75 -28.39 -21.33
C ASN A 112 2.28 -29.85 -21.35
N LEU A 113 1.49 -30.20 -22.36
CA LEU A 113 0.96 -31.54 -22.64
C LEU A 113 1.43 -32.05 -24.01
N SER A 114 2.60 -31.61 -24.47
CA SER A 114 3.14 -31.99 -25.79
C SER A 114 3.57 -33.48 -25.88
N ALA A 115 3.57 -34.01 -27.10
CA ALA A 115 4.06 -35.36 -27.42
C ALA A 115 3.39 -36.49 -26.60
N ASN A 116 2.08 -36.38 -26.37
CA ASN A 116 1.29 -37.41 -25.70
C ASN A 116 0.40 -38.17 -26.70
N SER A 117 -0.56 -38.95 -26.20
CA SER A 117 -1.50 -39.75 -27.00
C SER A 117 -2.94 -39.23 -26.89
N LEU A 118 -3.11 -37.91 -26.69
CA LEU A 118 -4.41 -37.28 -26.55
C LEU A 118 -5.13 -37.25 -27.90
N VAL A 119 -6.25 -37.98 -28.01
CA VAL A 119 -7.12 -37.99 -29.19
C VAL A 119 -8.17 -36.88 -29.10
N ALA A 120 -8.57 -36.52 -27.88
CA ALA A 120 -9.48 -35.44 -27.59
C ALA A 120 -9.20 -34.84 -26.21
N LEU A 121 -9.72 -33.64 -25.97
CA LEU A 121 -9.45 -32.89 -24.76
C LEU A 121 -10.60 -31.91 -24.48
N SER A 122 -11.22 -31.96 -23.30
CA SER A 122 -12.32 -31.06 -22.96
C SER A 122 -11.82 -29.68 -22.53
N TRP A 123 -12.42 -28.61 -23.03
CA TRP A 123 -12.11 -27.23 -22.64
C TRP A 123 -12.39 -26.95 -21.16
N LYS A 124 -13.31 -27.71 -20.54
CA LYS A 124 -13.69 -27.56 -19.13
C LYS A 124 -12.51 -27.75 -18.18
N THR A 125 -11.58 -28.61 -18.58
CA THR A 125 -10.30 -28.87 -17.89
C THR A 125 -9.52 -27.58 -17.59
N PHE A 126 -9.62 -26.57 -18.46
CA PHE A 126 -8.83 -25.35 -18.40
C PHE A 126 -9.66 -24.07 -18.13
N TYR A 127 -10.98 -24.17 -18.08
CA TYR A 127 -11.88 -23.00 -18.12
C TYR A 127 -11.62 -21.97 -17.01
N ASN A 128 -11.29 -22.45 -15.81
CA ASN A 128 -11.08 -21.60 -14.63
C ASN A 128 -9.60 -21.31 -14.33
N LEU A 129 -8.69 -21.58 -15.28
CA LEU A 129 -7.26 -21.39 -15.09
C LEU A 129 -6.77 -20.10 -15.77
N PRO A 130 -5.93 -19.29 -15.11
CA PRO A 130 -5.33 -18.08 -15.68
C PRO A 130 -4.11 -18.42 -16.57
N LEU A 131 -4.31 -19.27 -17.58
CA LEU A 131 -3.22 -19.78 -18.42
C LEU A 131 -2.61 -18.67 -19.28
N GLN A 132 -1.29 -18.55 -19.20
CA GLN A 132 -0.44 -17.77 -20.09
C GLN A 132 0.01 -18.61 -21.29
N GLU A 133 0.28 -19.90 -21.06
CA GLU A 133 0.76 -20.84 -22.08
C GLU A 133 0.13 -22.23 -21.90
N LEU A 134 -0.39 -22.79 -23.00
CA LEU A 134 -0.86 -24.17 -23.09
C LEU A 134 -0.23 -24.86 -24.30
N VAL A 135 0.73 -25.75 -24.09
CA VAL A 135 1.43 -26.46 -25.19
C VAL A 135 0.77 -27.81 -25.48
N LEU A 136 0.27 -28.00 -26.70
CA LEU A 136 -0.46 -29.20 -27.14
C LEU A 136 0.15 -29.91 -28.37
N MET A 137 1.30 -29.45 -28.86
CA MET A 137 1.95 -29.98 -30.06
C MET A 137 2.21 -31.50 -29.96
N GLU A 138 2.27 -32.17 -31.12
CA GLU A 138 2.60 -33.61 -31.23
C GLU A 138 1.60 -34.57 -30.54
N ASN A 139 0.33 -34.16 -30.40
CA ASN A 139 -0.75 -35.04 -29.98
C ASN A 139 -1.59 -35.53 -31.18
N PRO A 140 -2.04 -36.79 -31.20
CA PRO A 140 -2.83 -37.36 -32.28
C PRO A 140 -4.32 -37.00 -32.17
N PHE A 141 -4.65 -35.71 -32.12
CA PHE A 141 -6.03 -35.24 -32.01
C PHE A 141 -6.88 -35.75 -33.17
N GLN A 142 -8.11 -36.20 -32.91
CA GLN A 142 -9.08 -36.53 -33.95
C GLN A 142 -9.87 -35.27 -34.33
N CYS A 143 -9.97 -34.95 -35.63
CA CYS A 143 -10.77 -33.81 -36.10
C CYS A 143 -12.25 -34.08 -35.78
N SER A 144 -12.70 -33.55 -34.64
CA SER A 144 -14.01 -33.80 -34.06
C SER A 144 -14.44 -32.60 -33.24
N CYS A 145 -15.70 -32.59 -32.82
CA CYS A 145 -16.25 -31.50 -32.03
C CYS A 145 -15.51 -31.29 -30.68
N GLU A 146 -14.90 -32.33 -30.12
CA GLU A 146 -14.15 -32.25 -28.85
C GLU A 146 -12.87 -31.40 -28.94
N VAL A 147 -12.33 -31.18 -30.14
CA VAL A 147 -11.13 -30.36 -30.35
C VAL A 147 -11.44 -29.02 -31.04
N ARG A 148 -12.71 -28.78 -31.41
CA ARG A 148 -13.14 -27.52 -32.05
C ARG A 148 -12.80 -26.30 -31.20
N TRP A 149 -12.94 -26.40 -29.89
CA TRP A 149 -12.62 -25.28 -28.99
C TRP A 149 -11.15 -24.84 -29.11
N ILE A 150 -10.22 -25.75 -29.44
CA ILE A 150 -8.80 -25.44 -29.63
C ILE A 150 -8.64 -24.53 -30.85
N GLN A 151 -9.33 -24.84 -31.95
CA GLN A 151 -9.37 -24.01 -33.16
C GLN A 151 -9.93 -22.60 -32.86
N ILE A 152 -11.07 -22.53 -32.15
CA ILE A 152 -11.69 -21.25 -31.78
C ILE A 152 -10.77 -20.42 -30.86
N ARG A 153 -10.18 -21.04 -29.83
CA ARG A 153 -9.26 -20.36 -28.87
C ARG A 153 -7.97 -19.89 -29.54
N ARG A 154 -7.50 -20.62 -30.54
CA ARG A 154 -6.33 -20.25 -31.33
C ARG A 154 -6.57 -18.95 -32.10
N GLU A 155 -7.72 -18.81 -32.74
CA GLU A 155 -8.14 -17.58 -33.42
C GLU A 155 -8.29 -16.39 -32.45
N GLU A 156 -8.70 -16.67 -31.20
CA GLU A 156 -8.77 -15.68 -30.12
C GLU A 156 -7.39 -15.31 -29.52
N GLY A 157 -6.30 -15.99 -29.89
CA GLY A 157 -4.96 -15.77 -29.32
C GLY A 157 -4.80 -16.21 -27.87
N TRP A 158 -5.62 -17.17 -27.41
CA TRP A 158 -5.62 -17.62 -26.02
C TRP A 158 -4.46 -18.59 -25.71
N ALA A 159 -3.79 -18.38 -24.57
CA ALA A 159 -2.74 -19.23 -23.99
C ALA A 159 -1.63 -19.66 -24.97
N ASP A 160 -1.22 -18.76 -25.87
CA ASP A 160 -0.19 -18.98 -26.90
C ASP A 160 -0.46 -20.15 -27.87
N LEU A 161 -1.71 -20.60 -28.01
CA LEU A 161 -2.09 -21.64 -28.98
C LEU A 161 -1.88 -21.19 -30.43
N GLY A 162 -1.94 -19.87 -30.70
CA GLY A 162 -1.71 -19.26 -32.00
C GLY A 162 -0.33 -19.56 -32.61
N ASN A 163 0.69 -19.64 -31.75
CA ASN A 163 2.08 -19.82 -32.17
C ASN A 163 2.48 -21.29 -32.36
N GLN A 164 1.56 -22.22 -32.12
CA GLN A 164 1.80 -23.66 -32.24
C GLN A 164 1.31 -24.21 -33.59
N SER A 165 2.07 -25.17 -34.14
CA SER A 165 1.68 -25.97 -35.30
C SER A 165 0.84 -27.17 -34.86
N LEU A 166 -0.46 -26.96 -34.67
CA LEU A 166 -1.41 -27.99 -34.24
C LEU A 166 -2.06 -28.68 -35.45
N SER A 167 -2.17 -30.00 -35.38
CA SER A 167 -2.83 -30.83 -36.39
C SER A 167 -3.88 -31.74 -35.75
N CYS A 168 -4.80 -32.23 -36.58
CA CYS A 168 -5.76 -33.26 -36.23
C CYS A 168 -5.88 -34.28 -37.36
N TRP A 169 -6.39 -35.46 -37.04
CA TRP A 169 -6.52 -36.60 -37.94
C TRP A 169 -8.00 -36.84 -38.27
N ASP A 170 -8.31 -36.95 -39.56
CA ASP A 170 -9.61 -37.41 -40.05
C ASP A 170 -9.40 -38.46 -41.13
N GLN A 171 -10.10 -39.60 -41.02
CA GLN A 171 -10.01 -40.73 -41.95
C GLN A 171 -8.56 -41.18 -42.30
N GLY A 172 -7.62 -41.01 -41.37
CA GLY A 172 -6.20 -41.38 -41.55
C GLY A 172 -5.35 -40.34 -42.28
N LEU A 173 -5.89 -39.16 -42.58
CA LEU A 173 -5.16 -38.00 -43.11
C LEU A 173 -4.97 -36.96 -42.01
N GLU A 174 -3.78 -36.34 -42.01
CA GLU A 174 -3.43 -35.25 -41.10
C GLU A 174 -3.80 -33.89 -41.72
N TYR A 175 -4.52 -33.08 -40.97
CA TYR A 175 -4.90 -31.72 -41.33
C TYR A 175 -4.37 -30.75 -40.28
N PHE A 176 -3.80 -29.62 -40.72
CA PHE A 176 -3.51 -28.51 -39.81
C PHE A 176 -4.83 -27.94 -39.27
N MET A 177 -4.90 -27.66 -37.97
CA MET A 177 -6.13 -27.15 -37.33
C MET A 177 -6.62 -25.82 -37.95
N GLU A 178 -5.74 -25.05 -38.60
CA GLU A 178 -6.09 -23.84 -39.37
C GLU A 178 -7.06 -24.09 -40.51
N VAL A 179 -6.96 -25.26 -41.14
CA VAL A 179 -7.65 -25.60 -42.39
C VAL A 179 -8.56 -26.81 -42.23
N ALA A 180 -8.57 -27.42 -41.04
CA ALA A 180 -9.42 -28.54 -40.72
C ALA A 180 -10.89 -28.12 -40.73
N ASN A 181 -11.72 -28.84 -41.48
CA ASN A 181 -13.14 -28.59 -41.59
C ASN A 181 -13.90 -29.36 -40.49
N ILE A 182 -14.03 -28.77 -39.32
CA ILE A 182 -14.88 -29.28 -38.23
C ILE A 182 -16.20 -28.52 -38.30
N SER A 183 -17.14 -29.01 -39.11
CA SER A 183 -18.48 -28.42 -39.29
C SER A 183 -19.49 -28.96 -38.27
N ASP A 184 -20.63 -28.26 -38.13
CA ASP A 184 -21.76 -28.67 -37.26
C ASP A 184 -21.41 -28.75 -35.77
N CYS A 185 -20.42 -27.96 -35.35
CA CYS A 185 -19.95 -27.85 -33.98
C CYS A 185 -19.39 -26.45 -33.76
N ASP A 186 -20.18 -25.58 -33.16
CA ASP A 186 -19.75 -24.23 -32.75
C ASP A 186 -20.31 -23.91 -31.36
N ARG A 187 -19.83 -22.82 -30.74
CA ARG A 187 -20.33 -22.38 -29.44
C ARG A 187 -21.84 -22.10 -29.52
N PRO A 188 -22.61 -22.38 -28.46
CA PRO A 188 -24.05 -22.16 -28.48
C PRO A 188 -24.40 -20.68 -28.66
N GLU A 189 -25.50 -20.41 -29.35
CA GLU A 189 -26.10 -19.09 -29.45
C GLU A 189 -27.06 -18.89 -28.29
N VAL A 190 -26.91 -17.76 -27.59
CA VAL A 190 -27.72 -17.41 -26.42
C VAL A 190 -28.44 -16.10 -26.70
N HIS A 191 -29.76 -16.10 -26.55
CA HIS A 191 -30.60 -14.92 -26.73
C HIS A 191 -31.52 -14.72 -25.51
N ILE A 192 -31.47 -13.53 -24.91
CA ILE A 192 -32.40 -13.13 -23.83
C ILE A 192 -33.44 -12.20 -24.45
N THR A 193 -34.72 -12.50 -24.22
CA THR A 193 -35.84 -11.77 -24.86
C THR A 193 -35.98 -10.36 -24.29
N GLU A 194 -35.83 -10.22 -22.97
CA GLU A 194 -36.02 -8.96 -22.28
C GLU A 194 -34.76 -8.07 -22.30
N GLN A 195 -34.95 -6.77 -22.50
CA GLN A 195 -33.89 -5.76 -22.45
C GLN A 195 -34.33 -4.57 -21.60
N ASN A 196 -33.40 -3.96 -20.86
CA ASN A 196 -33.61 -2.73 -20.08
C ASN A 196 -34.82 -2.79 -19.13
N LEU A 197 -34.84 -3.79 -18.24
CA LEU A 197 -35.94 -4.02 -17.32
C LEU A 197 -35.85 -3.14 -16.07
N THR A 198 -36.85 -2.29 -15.86
CA THR A 198 -37.07 -1.58 -14.60
C THR A 198 -38.15 -2.30 -13.78
N VAL A 199 -37.85 -2.65 -12.53
CA VAL A 199 -38.75 -3.36 -11.61
C VAL A 199 -38.74 -2.73 -10.22
N LEU A 200 -39.83 -2.81 -9.46
CA LEU A 200 -39.84 -2.32 -8.08
C LEU A 200 -39.35 -3.40 -7.12
N HIS A 201 -38.76 -2.98 -6.01
CA HIS A 201 -38.43 -3.89 -4.91
C HIS A 201 -39.69 -4.64 -4.44
N GLY A 202 -39.59 -5.97 -4.39
CA GLY A 202 -40.66 -6.88 -4.00
C GLY A 202 -41.52 -7.40 -5.14
N ASP A 203 -41.31 -6.92 -6.37
CA ASP A 203 -42.00 -7.44 -7.55
C ASP A 203 -41.49 -8.84 -7.93
N ASN A 204 -42.28 -9.53 -8.75
CA ASN A 204 -41.91 -10.78 -9.40
C ASN A 204 -41.60 -10.52 -10.88
N LEU A 205 -40.56 -11.16 -11.41
CA LEU A 205 -40.11 -11.02 -12.79
C LEU A 205 -39.92 -12.40 -13.41
N THR A 206 -40.24 -12.54 -14.70
CA THR A 206 -39.88 -13.73 -15.47
C THR A 206 -38.94 -13.31 -16.59
N LEU A 207 -37.81 -14.01 -16.72
CA LEU A 207 -36.84 -13.81 -17.79
C LEU A 207 -36.82 -15.03 -18.71
N HIS A 208 -36.76 -14.81 -20.02
CA HIS A 208 -36.76 -15.86 -21.01
C HIS A 208 -35.43 -15.88 -21.78
N CYS A 209 -34.72 -17.00 -21.69
CA CYS A 209 -33.52 -17.29 -22.47
C CYS A 209 -33.78 -18.41 -23.46
N ASN A 210 -33.53 -18.14 -24.73
CA ASN A 210 -33.52 -19.13 -25.81
C ASN A 210 -32.06 -19.47 -26.14
N VAL A 211 -31.77 -20.78 -26.19
CA VAL A 211 -30.45 -21.32 -26.47
C VAL A 211 -30.51 -22.30 -27.64
N ALA A 212 -29.79 -21.96 -28.71
CA ALA A 212 -29.65 -22.79 -29.90
C ALA A 212 -28.19 -23.24 -30.08
N GLY A 213 -27.97 -24.40 -30.68
CA GLY A 213 -26.62 -24.86 -30.98
C GLY A 213 -26.54 -26.34 -31.30
N GLN A 214 -25.53 -26.69 -32.10
CA GLN A 214 -25.14 -28.07 -32.37
C GLN A 214 -23.67 -28.28 -31.97
N PRO A 215 -23.34 -29.32 -31.19
CA PRO A 215 -24.23 -30.26 -30.47
C PRO A 215 -25.13 -29.55 -29.45
N ARG A 216 -26.25 -30.21 -29.09
CA ARG A 216 -27.26 -29.64 -28.19
C ARG A 216 -26.62 -29.14 -26.88
N PRO A 217 -26.74 -27.84 -26.56
CA PRO A 217 -26.11 -27.28 -25.38
C PRO A 217 -26.87 -27.58 -24.10
N THR A 218 -26.15 -27.57 -22.98
CA THR A 218 -26.72 -27.48 -21.63
C THR A 218 -26.70 -26.03 -21.18
N ALA A 219 -27.82 -25.54 -20.66
CA ALA A 219 -27.97 -24.14 -20.28
C ALA A 219 -28.58 -23.98 -18.90
N THR A 220 -28.25 -22.87 -18.23
CA THR A 220 -28.78 -22.53 -16.91
C THR A 220 -28.68 -21.02 -16.66
N TRP A 221 -29.40 -20.55 -15.64
CA TRP A 221 -29.29 -19.18 -15.17
C TRP A 221 -28.27 -19.07 -14.02
N ILE A 222 -27.35 -18.12 -14.14
CA ILE A 222 -26.40 -17.74 -13.11
C ILE A 222 -26.86 -16.42 -12.49
N LEU A 223 -27.21 -16.47 -11.20
CA LEU A 223 -27.72 -15.35 -10.42
C LEU A 223 -26.62 -14.73 -9.55
N PRO A 224 -26.71 -13.44 -9.21
CA PRO A 224 -25.83 -12.83 -8.24
C PRO A 224 -26.01 -13.47 -6.85
N ASN A 225 -24.95 -13.45 -6.03
CA ASN A 225 -24.94 -14.06 -4.70
C ASN A 225 -25.77 -13.25 -3.66
N ILE A 226 -27.10 -13.35 -3.74
CA ILE A 226 -28.08 -12.57 -2.96
C ILE A 226 -29.18 -13.48 -2.35
N ASN A 227 -28.95 -14.80 -2.30
CA ASN A 227 -29.94 -15.80 -1.86
C ASN A 227 -31.37 -15.55 -2.42
N PRO A 228 -31.53 -15.45 -3.75
CA PRO A 228 -32.82 -15.14 -4.34
C PRO A 228 -33.84 -16.28 -4.15
N GLN A 229 -35.12 -15.90 -4.09
CA GLN A 229 -36.22 -16.84 -4.28
C GLN A 229 -36.52 -16.93 -5.77
N TYR A 230 -36.30 -18.10 -6.36
CA TYR A 230 -36.48 -18.29 -7.79
C TYR A 230 -36.89 -19.72 -8.15
N GLU A 231 -37.52 -19.85 -9.31
CA GLU A 231 -37.81 -21.12 -9.97
C GLU A 231 -37.30 -21.06 -11.41
N ILE A 232 -36.73 -22.16 -11.90
CA ILE A 232 -36.31 -22.31 -13.29
C ILE A 232 -37.18 -23.37 -13.93
N GLU A 233 -37.90 -22.99 -14.98
CA GLU A 233 -38.63 -23.90 -15.84
C GLU A 233 -37.86 -24.07 -17.15
N GLN A 234 -37.65 -25.31 -17.57
CA GLN A 234 -37.02 -25.64 -18.84
C GLN A 234 -38.03 -26.34 -19.74
N SER A 235 -38.20 -25.83 -20.95
CA SER A 235 -39.01 -26.45 -21.99
C SER A 235 -38.11 -27.08 -23.04
N ASP A 236 -38.32 -28.37 -23.31
CA ASP A 236 -37.54 -29.14 -24.28
C ASP A 236 -38.19 -29.07 -25.66
N GLY A 237 -37.75 -28.08 -26.45
CA GLY A 237 -38.06 -27.92 -27.88
C GLY A 237 -36.89 -28.29 -28.80
N PRO A 238 -36.93 -27.89 -30.08
CA PRO A 238 -35.76 -27.96 -30.98
C PRO A 238 -34.60 -27.09 -30.47
N ASP A 239 -34.93 -25.94 -29.85
CA ASP A 239 -34.02 -25.11 -29.06
C ASP A 239 -34.31 -25.32 -27.56
N THR A 240 -33.33 -25.01 -26.70
CA THR A 240 -33.51 -25.10 -25.24
C THR A 240 -34.05 -23.76 -24.73
N GLU A 241 -35.29 -23.76 -24.23
CA GLU A 241 -35.94 -22.58 -23.66
C GLU A 241 -35.88 -22.64 -22.13
N LEU A 242 -35.39 -21.56 -21.51
CA LEU A 242 -35.24 -21.41 -20.07
C LEU A 242 -36.01 -20.20 -19.57
N PHE A 243 -36.97 -20.45 -18.69
CA PHE A 243 -37.73 -19.42 -17.98
C PHE A 243 -37.24 -19.32 -16.54
N LEU A 244 -36.77 -18.14 -16.16
CA LEU A 244 -36.36 -17.83 -14.79
C LEU A 244 -37.43 -16.97 -14.14
N HIS A 245 -38.14 -17.51 -13.16
CA HIS A 245 -39.09 -16.79 -12.33
C HIS A 245 -38.38 -16.30 -11.06
N LEU A 246 -38.17 -15.00 -10.95
CA LEU A 246 -37.67 -14.33 -9.75
C LEU A 246 -38.86 -13.84 -8.93
N PHE A 247 -38.88 -14.19 -7.64
CA PHE A 247 -39.93 -13.77 -6.71
C PHE A 247 -39.38 -12.80 -5.67
N ASN A 248 -40.17 -11.78 -5.32
CA ASN A 248 -39.86 -10.81 -4.27
C ASN A 248 -38.45 -10.20 -4.43
N ILE A 249 -38.23 -9.52 -5.57
CA ILE A 249 -36.90 -9.03 -5.96
C ILE A 249 -36.35 -8.03 -4.93
N SER A 250 -35.16 -8.32 -4.41
CA SER A 250 -34.43 -7.44 -3.51
C SER A 250 -33.73 -6.30 -4.25
N SER A 251 -33.53 -5.17 -3.58
CA SER A 251 -32.73 -4.03 -4.06
C SER A 251 -31.28 -4.43 -4.41
N GLY A 252 -30.77 -5.51 -3.82
CA GLY A 252 -29.43 -6.02 -4.12
C GLY A 252 -29.21 -6.43 -5.59
N PHE A 253 -30.28 -6.74 -6.33
CA PHE A 253 -30.23 -7.05 -7.76
C PHE A 253 -29.96 -5.83 -8.64
N ASN A 254 -30.11 -4.62 -8.10
CA ASN A 254 -29.97 -3.40 -8.88
C ASN A 254 -28.57 -3.31 -9.52
N LYS A 255 -28.54 -3.08 -10.83
CA LYS A 255 -27.32 -2.99 -11.66
C LYS A 255 -26.42 -4.24 -11.57
N ARG A 256 -26.96 -5.40 -11.21
CA ARG A 256 -26.23 -6.68 -11.25
C ARG A 256 -26.65 -7.52 -12.44
N ASP A 257 -25.68 -8.29 -12.94
CA ASP A 257 -25.87 -9.15 -14.10
C ASP A 257 -26.64 -10.41 -13.71
N VAL A 258 -27.77 -10.63 -14.36
CA VAL A 258 -28.48 -11.91 -14.39
C VAL A 258 -28.08 -12.59 -15.69
N THR A 259 -27.33 -13.69 -15.59
CA THR A 259 -26.63 -14.27 -16.74
C THR A 259 -27.29 -15.57 -17.19
N CYS A 260 -27.72 -15.64 -18.44
CA CYS A 260 -28.01 -16.92 -19.08
C CYS A 260 -26.68 -17.49 -19.61
N TRP A 261 -26.34 -18.66 -19.11
CA TRP A 261 -25.13 -19.38 -19.48
C TRP A 261 -25.53 -20.64 -20.24
N ALA A 262 -24.79 -20.95 -21.30
CA ALA A 262 -24.95 -22.17 -22.06
C ALA A 262 -23.59 -22.74 -22.45
N GLU A 263 -23.48 -24.06 -22.53
CA GLU A 263 -22.27 -24.72 -22.97
C GLU A 263 -22.54 -25.93 -23.84
N ASN A 264 -21.60 -26.24 -24.73
CA ASN A 264 -21.50 -27.53 -25.40
C ASN A 264 -20.02 -27.95 -25.51
N MET A 265 -19.74 -28.94 -26.34
CA MET A 265 -18.38 -29.47 -26.53
C MET A 265 -17.42 -28.47 -27.19
N ALA A 266 -17.93 -27.49 -27.96
CA ALA A 266 -17.13 -26.45 -28.61
C ALA A 266 -16.78 -25.29 -27.65
N GLY A 267 -17.53 -25.11 -26.57
CA GLY A 267 -17.25 -24.10 -25.56
C GLY A 267 -18.50 -23.51 -24.91
N PRO A 268 -18.31 -22.56 -23.99
CA PRO A 268 -19.39 -21.85 -23.34
C PRO A 268 -19.71 -20.51 -24.03
N THR A 269 -20.98 -20.10 -23.94
CA THR A 269 -21.48 -18.77 -24.30
C THR A 269 -22.29 -18.22 -23.14
N ARG A 270 -22.21 -16.90 -22.92
CA ARG A 270 -23.02 -16.22 -21.91
C ARG A 270 -23.61 -14.92 -22.44
N LYS A 271 -24.84 -14.63 -22.04
CA LYS A 271 -25.49 -13.32 -22.18
C LYS A 271 -26.05 -12.91 -20.83
N PHE A 272 -26.07 -11.61 -20.57
CA PHE A 272 -26.60 -11.09 -19.31
C PHE A 272 -27.57 -9.96 -19.57
N VAL A 273 -28.49 -9.79 -18.63
CA VAL A 273 -29.36 -8.63 -18.51
C VAL A 273 -29.12 -7.99 -17.15
N GLN A 274 -29.01 -6.66 -17.12
CA GLN A 274 -28.95 -5.90 -15.88
C GLN A 274 -30.35 -5.42 -15.51
N LEU A 275 -30.71 -5.63 -14.24
CA LEU A 275 -31.99 -5.17 -13.71
C LEU A 275 -31.84 -3.76 -13.10
N ASP A 276 -32.73 -2.86 -13.47
CA ASP A 276 -32.91 -1.55 -12.83
C ASP A 276 -33.97 -1.69 -11.73
N VAL A 277 -33.55 -2.11 -10.54
CA VAL A 277 -34.46 -2.31 -9.40
C VAL A 277 -34.62 -0.99 -8.67
N ARG A 278 -35.84 -0.46 -8.63
CA ARG A 278 -36.15 0.78 -7.90
C ARG A 278 -36.65 0.49 -6.49
N PHE A 279 -36.12 1.22 -5.51
CA PHE A 279 -36.38 1.05 -4.08
C PHE A 279 -36.22 2.37 -3.31
N PRO A 280 -36.89 2.53 -2.16
CA PRO A 280 -36.85 3.76 -1.36
C PRO A 280 -35.44 4.09 -0.86
N ALA A 281 -35.18 5.38 -0.67
CA ALA A 281 -33.93 5.87 -0.07
C ALA A 281 -33.80 5.41 1.39
N VAL A 282 -32.63 4.90 1.77
CA VAL A 282 -32.35 4.36 3.11
C VAL A 282 -31.00 4.84 3.65
N VAL A 283 -30.93 5.06 4.96
CA VAL A 283 -29.66 5.27 5.66
C VAL A 283 -29.08 3.90 6.00
N VAL A 284 -28.03 3.50 5.29
CA VAL A 284 -27.35 2.23 5.57
C VAL A 284 -26.56 2.35 6.86
N GLU A 285 -25.75 3.41 6.97
CA GLU A 285 -24.85 3.63 8.12
C GLU A 285 -24.80 5.11 8.49
N LEU A 286 -24.75 5.38 9.79
CA LEU A 286 -24.45 6.70 10.34
C LEU A 286 -23.53 6.47 11.54
N GLY A 287 -22.27 6.90 11.44
CA GLY A 287 -21.27 6.70 12.47
C GLY A 287 -21.12 7.90 13.41
N GLU A 288 -20.43 7.69 14.52
CA GLU A 288 -20.06 8.75 15.45
C GLU A 288 -19.00 9.69 14.86
N ALA A 289 -18.87 10.89 15.45
CA ALA A 289 -17.85 11.85 15.06
C ALA A 289 -16.43 11.30 15.28
N VAL A 290 -15.66 11.19 14.19
CA VAL A 290 -14.27 10.70 14.20
C VAL A 290 -13.30 11.87 13.98
N LEU A 291 -12.29 11.97 14.83
CA LEU A 291 -11.22 12.97 14.72
C LEU A 291 -10.19 12.53 13.66
N GLN A 292 -10.09 13.28 12.56
CA GLN A 292 -9.06 13.14 11.52
C GLN A 292 -8.13 14.39 11.51
N HIS A 293 -8.00 15.09 10.37
CA HIS A 293 -7.49 16.46 10.25
C HIS A 293 -8.59 17.52 10.49
N HIS A 294 -9.83 17.15 10.14
CA HIS A 294 -11.10 17.81 10.47
C HIS A 294 -11.96 16.76 11.20
N VAL A 295 -13.00 17.15 11.93
CA VAL A 295 -13.92 16.16 12.52
C VAL A 295 -14.92 15.71 11.47
N CYS A 296 -15.20 14.41 11.41
CA CYS A 296 -16.03 13.80 10.39
C CYS A 296 -17.13 12.94 11.02
N ILE A 297 -18.40 13.18 10.68
CA ILE A 297 -19.50 12.24 10.93
C ILE A 297 -19.72 11.43 9.63
N PRO A 298 -19.26 10.17 9.57
CA PRO A 298 -19.37 9.36 8.37
C PRO A 298 -20.79 8.83 8.17
N TYR A 299 -21.24 8.78 6.93
CA TYR A 299 -22.55 8.24 6.57
C TYR A 299 -22.51 7.46 5.26
N THR A 300 -23.41 6.48 5.15
CA THR A 300 -23.66 5.70 3.94
C THR A 300 -25.15 5.68 3.68
N ILE A 301 -25.56 6.06 2.47
CA ILE A 301 -26.95 6.06 2.03
C ILE A 301 -27.08 5.24 0.74
N ASP A 302 -28.24 4.66 0.52
CA ASP A 302 -28.54 3.86 -0.67
C ASP A 302 -29.95 4.21 -1.18
N GLY A 303 -30.19 4.01 -2.46
CA GLY A 303 -31.48 4.32 -3.09
C GLY A 303 -31.42 4.26 -4.61
N ASN A 304 -32.51 3.81 -5.23
CA ASN A 304 -32.70 3.92 -6.67
C ASN A 304 -34.15 4.32 -6.98
N PRO A 305 -34.43 5.51 -7.57
CA PRO A 305 -33.47 6.49 -8.09
C PRO A 305 -32.58 7.12 -7.01
N ALA A 306 -31.49 7.74 -7.46
CA ALA A 306 -30.46 8.31 -6.59
C ALA A 306 -31.07 9.20 -5.49
N PRO A 307 -30.72 8.98 -4.21
CA PRO A 307 -31.35 9.67 -3.11
C PRO A 307 -30.83 11.11 -2.95
N GLU A 308 -31.73 12.01 -2.58
CA GLU A 308 -31.41 13.34 -2.04
C GLU A 308 -31.29 13.26 -0.52
N PHE A 309 -30.54 14.19 0.09
CA PHE A 309 -30.35 14.20 1.54
C PHE A 309 -30.14 15.59 2.13
N SER A 310 -30.47 15.75 3.41
CA SER A 310 -30.22 16.95 4.20
C SER A 310 -29.87 16.60 5.65
N TRP A 311 -29.31 17.58 6.37
CA TRP A 311 -28.91 17.42 7.76
C TRP A 311 -29.72 18.31 8.69
N GLN A 312 -29.94 17.82 9.90
CA GLN A 312 -30.48 18.59 11.01
C GLN A 312 -29.59 18.48 12.24
N LEU A 313 -29.49 19.57 13.00
CA LEU A 313 -28.87 19.62 14.34
C LEU A 313 -29.96 19.98 15.36
N ASN A 314 -30.17 19.11 16.35
CA ASN A 314 -31.20 19.30 17.39
C ASN A 314 -32.60 19.60 16.83
N GLY A 315 -32.93 19.01 15.67
CA GLY A 315 -34.22 19.19 14.98
C GLY A 315 -34.32 20.43 14.08
N GLN A 316 -33.30 21.29 14.02
CA GLN A 316 -33.23 22.42 13.09
C GLN A 316 -32.39 22.07 11.86
N ILE A 317 -32.71 22.62 10.69
CA ILE A 317 -31.94 22.38 9.47
C ILE A 317 -30.51 22.90 9.67
N LEU A 318 -29.53 22.06 9.33
CA LEU A 318 -28.12 22.40 9.42
C LEU A 318 -27.68 23.06 8.10
N ASP A 319 -27.46 24.37 8.15
CA ASP A 319 -27.00 25.14 6.99
C ASP A 319 -25.52 24.86 6.70
N MET A 320 -25.22 24.42 5.47
CA MET A 320 -23.85 24.14 5.05
C MET A 320 -23.06 25.43 4.82
N ASN A 321 -21.82 25.46 5.29
CA ASN A 321 -20.91 26.60 5.12
C ASN A 321 -19.44 26.13 4.99
N ALA A 322 -18.48 27.05 4.94
CA ALA A 322 -17.06 26.73 4.80
C ALA A 322 -16.47 25.92 5.98
N TYR A 323 -17.17 25.86 7.12
CA TYR A 323 -16.74 25.18 8.34
C TYR A 323 -17.55 23.92 8.65
N GLN A 324 -18.78 23.81 8.16
CA GLN A 324 -19.60 22.60 8.25
C GLN A 324 -20.17 22.24 6.88
N TYR A 325 -19.66 21.17 6.26
CA TYR A 325 -20.04 20.81 4.89
C TYR A 325 -20.01 19.31 4.67
N THR A 326 -20.82 18.84 3.74
CA THR A 326 -20.82 17.44 3.31
C THR A 326 -19.87 17.25 2.14
N LYS A 327 -19.01 16.23 2.21
CA LYS A 327 -18.17 15.80 1.08
C LYS A 327 -18.42 14.32 0.81
N LEU A 328 -18.70 14.01 -0.45
CA LEU A 328 -18.84 12.64 -0.95
C LEU A 328 -17.44 12.04 -1.13
N LEU A 329 -17.25 10.81 -0.64
CA LEU A 329 -15.92 10.20 -0.51
C LEU A 329 -15.50 9.35 -1.70
N GLU A 330 -16.44 8.82 -2.50
CA GLU A 330 -16.21 8.32 -3.86
C GLU A 330 -17.53 7.80 -4.48
N TYR A 331 -17.66 7.89 -5.80
CA TYR A 331 -18.76 7.32 -6.58
C TYR A 331 -18.27 6.01 -7.19
N ARG A 332 -18.79 4.87 -6.74
CA ARG A 332 -18.53 3.58 -7.41
C ARG A 332 -19.32 3.58 -8.72
N GLU A 333 -18.67 3.38 -9.87
CA GLU A 333 -19.35 3.42 -11.18
C GLU A 333 -20.51 2.40 -11.30
N ASN A 334 -20.47 1.30 -10.53
CA ASN A 334 -21.45 0.20 -10.60
C ASN A 334 -22.27 0.00 -9.30
N GLY A 335 -22.41 1.01 -8.43
CA GLY A 335 -23.19 0.92 -7.19
C GLY A 335 -24.22 2.04 -7.03
N THR A 336 -25.20 1.84 -6.14
CA THR A 336 -26.13 2.89 -5.67
C THR A 336 -25.78 3.46 -4.30
N LEU A 337 -24.78 2.87 -3.64
CA LEU A 337 -24.25 3.32 -2.37
C LEU A 337 -23.50 4.65 -2.53
N ILE A 338 -23.92 5.65 -1.75
CA ILE A 338 -23.27 6.94 -1.63
C ILE A 338 -22.63 6.99 -0.25
N HIS A 339 -21.29 7.04 -0.24
CA HIS A 339 -20.51 7.24 0.97
C HIS A 339 -20.11 8.70 1.09
N GLY A 340 -20.34 9.29 2.25
CA GLY A 340 -20.01 10.67 2.51
C GLY A 340 -19.63 10.93 3.94
N CYS A 341 -19.21 12.17 4.18
CA CYS A 341 -18.93 12.64 5.52
C CYS A 341 -19.43 14.07 5.70
N LEU A 342 -20.07 14.32 6.84
CA LEU A 342 -20.33 15.67 7.33
C LEU A 342 -19.08 16.14 8.09
N TYR A 343 -18.34 17.04 7.45
CA TYR A 343 -17.10 17.60 7.97
C TYR A 343 -17.35 18.81 8.84
N PHE A 344 -16.57 18.93 9.90
CA PHE A 344 -16.47 20.10 10.75
C PHE A 344 -15.03 20.58 10.84
N ASN A 345 -14.82 21.84 10.50
CA ASN A 345 -13.56 22.53 10.66
C ASN A 345 -13.53 23.25 12.01
N LYS A 346 -12.77 22.69 12.95
CA LYS A 346 -12.61 23.20 14.33
C LYS A 346 -13.96 23.36 15.06
N PRO A 347 -14.76 22.28 15.19
CA PRO A 347 -16.02 22.36 15.95
C PRO A 347 -15.77 22.70 17.42
N THR A 348 -16.71 23.42 18.03
CA THR A 348 -16.67 23.79 19.46
C THR A 348 -17.88 23.19 20.18
N HIS A 349 -18.05 23.48 21.48
CA HIS A 349 -19.20 23.01 22.26
C HIS A 349 -20.56 23.41 21.67
N VAL A 350 -20.64 24.50 20.86
CA VAL A 350 -21.87 24.93 20.17
C VAL A 350 -22.31 23.98 19.06
N ASN A 351 -21.39 23.13 18.58
CA ASN A 351 -21.69 22.10 17.60
C ASN A 351 -22.18 20.82 18.29
N ASN A 352 -22.10 20.70 19.62
CA ASN A 352 -22.57 19.51 20.30
C ASN A 352 -24.07 19.35 20.13
N GLY A 353 -24.52 18.14 19.81
CA GLY A 353 -25.94 17.88 19.66
C GLY A 353 -26.26 16.61 18.90
N ASN A 354 -27.55 16.43 18.65
CA ASN A 354 -28.08 15.32 17.91
C ASN A 354 -28.16 15.65 16.42
N TYR A 355 -27.29 15.04 15.63
CA TYR A 355 -27.24 15.19 14.19
C TYR A 355 -28.14 14.16 13.51
N THR A 356 -29.12 14.62 12.75
CA THR A 356 -30.04 13.76 12.01
C THR A 356 -29.80 13.88 10.52
N LEU A 357 -29.48 12.77 9.87
CA LEU A 357 -29.40 12.67 8.42
C LEU A 357 -30.78 12.26 7.90
N LEU A 358 -31.35 13.08 7.02
CA LEU A 358 -32.62 12.84 6.32
C LEU A 358 -32.29 12.46 4.88
N VAL A 359 -32.83 11.34 4.40
CA VAL A 359 -32.69 10.91 3.00
C VAL A 359 -34.04 10.62 2.37
N TRP A 360 -34.19 10.93 1.08
CA TRP A 360 -35.42 10.66 0.35
C TRP A 360 -35.18 10.46 -1.15
N ASN A 361 -36.11 9.75 -1.78
CA ASN A 361 -36.32 9.73 -3.22
C ASN A 361 -37.83 9.67 -3.51
N GLU A 362 -38.21 9.50 -4.77
CA GLU A 362 -39.62 9.42 -5.18
C GLU A 362 -40.40 8.25 -4.54
N LEU A 363 -39.71 7.23 -4.03
CA LEU A 363 -40.31 6.01 -3.48
C LEU A 363 -40.40 5.99 -1.95
N GLY A 364 -39.62 6.81 -1.24
CA GLY A 364 -39.64 6.81 0.21
C GLY A 364 -38.61 7.73 0.86
N ARG A 365 -38.66 7.77 2.19
CA ARG A 365 -37.78 8.60 3.03
C ARG A 365 -37.32 7.79 4.23
N ASP A 366 -36.10 8.03 4.67
CA ASP A 366 -35.53 7.45 5.88
C ASP A 366 -34.73 8.51 6.64
N SER A 367 -34.52 8.29 7.93
CA SER A 367 -33.76 9.20 8.77
C SER A 367 -33.06 8.48 9.91
N ARG A 368 -31.84 8.89 10.23
CA ARG A 368 -31.10 8.37 11.38
C ARG A 368 -30.40 9.50 12.11
N SER A 369 -30.31 9.39 13.44
CA SER A 369 -29.68 10.39 14.28
C SER A 369 -28.47 9.83 15.03
N VAL A 370 -27.46 10.67 15.23
CA VAL A 370 -26.27 10.38 16.03
C VAL A 370 -25.94 11.57 16.92
N TYR A 371 -25.70 11.32 18.20
CA TYR A 371 -25.27 12.37 19.12
C TYR A 371 -23.76 12.56 19.01
N SER A 372 -23.30 13.79 18.78
CA SER A 372 -21.88 14.10 18.65
C SER A 372 -21.47 15.16 19.67
N THR A 373 -20.31 14.94 20.29
CA THR A 373 -19.67 15.85 21.24
C THR A 373 -18.27 16.18 20.76
N PHE A 374 -17.94 17.46 20.69
CA PHE A 374 -16.69 17.97 20.14
C PHE A 374 -15.81 18.61 21.22
N MET A 375 -16.41 19.40 22.11
CA MET A 375 -15.73 19.98 23.27
C MET A 375 -16.67 20.03 24.47
N ASP A 376 -16.14 19.87 25.68
CA ASP A 376 -16.90 20.10 26.90
C ASP A 376 -17.31 21.57 27.00
N ASN A 377 -18.53 21.83 27.50
CA ASN A 377 -18.97 23.20 27.75
C ASN A 377 -18.11 23.79 28.89
N PRO A 378 -17.30 24.84 28.64
CA PRO A 378 -16.44 25.42 29.68
C PRO A 378 -17.20 26.25 30.71
N PHE A 379 -18.53 26.40 30.57
CA PHE A 379 -19.39 27.15 31.46
C PHE A 379 -20.30 26.21 32.28
N ASP A 380 -20.43 26.47 33.59
CA ASP A 380 -21.36 25.76 34.50
C ASP A 380 -22.85 25.99 34.20
N PHE A 381 -23.16 26.76 33.16
CA PHE A 381 -24.52 27.07 32.72
C PHE A 381 -24.66 26.85 31.21
N ASN A 382 -25.85 26.39 30.81
CA ASN A 382 -26.20 26.22 29.42
C ASN A 382 -26.53 27.61 28.82
N PRO A 383 -25.83 28.13 27.80
CA PRO A 383 -26.04 29.49 27.29
C PRO A 383 -27.43 29.71 26.64
N GLU A 384 -28.20 28.65 26.44
CA GLU A 384 -29.60 28.70 25.97
C GLU A 384 -30.63 28.84 27.11
N GLU A 385 -30.22 28.80 28.39
CA GLU A 385 -31.14 29.05 29.51
C GLU A 385 -31.28 30.56 29.80
N PRO A 386 -32.50 31.12 29.88
CA PRO A 386 -32.69 32.52 30.23
C PRO A 386 -32.37 32.74 31.70
N ILE A 387 -31.44 33.66 31.98
CA ILE A 387 -31.02 34.04 33.34
C ILE A 387 -32.24 34.59 34.11
N PRO A 388 -32.66 33.99 35.24
CA PRO A 388 -33.75 34.50 36.03
C PRO A 388 -33.28 35.66 36.92
N GLY A 389 -33.57 36.88 36.47
CA GLY A 389 -33.97 38.04 37.27
C GLY A 389 -33.04 38.60 38.35
N GLY A 390 -32.60 39.85 38.15
CA GLY A 390 -32.49 40.81 39.26
C GLY A 390 -31.39 41.88 39.18
N GLY A 391 -31.70 43.03 38.53
CA GLY A 391 -31.30 44.34 39.06
C GLY A 391 -30.19 45.15 38.37
N ASN A 392 -30.62 46.03 37.46
CA ASN A 392 -30.10 47.38 37.14
C ASN A 392 -28.66 47.58 36.61
N SER A 393 -28.57 47.75 35.29
CA SER A 393 -28.07 49.01 34.72
C SER A 393 -28.52 49.16 33.26
N THR A 394 -29.07 50.32 32.96
CA THR A 394 -29.61 50.83 31.69
C THR A 394 -28.81 50.49 30.44
N PHE A 395 -29.47 49.85 29.47
CA PHE A 395 -29.11 49.85 28.05
C PHE A 395 -29.31 51.27 27.48
N GLY A 396 -28.21 51.97 27.20
CA GLY A 396 -28.18 53.04 26.23
C GLY A 396 -27.66 52.48 24.91
N ASN A 397 -28.43 52.66 23.82
CA ASN A 397 -27.98 52.37 22.46
C ASN A 397 -26.69 53.15 22.15
N PRO A 398 -25.66 52.56 21.50
CA PRO A 398 -24.57 53.35 20.94
C PRO A 398 -25.09 54.14 19.74
N ILE A 399 -25.08 55.46 19.91
CA ILE A 399 -25.23 56.47 18.87
C ILE A 399 -23.91 56.46 18.06
N GLU A 400 -24.00 56.38 16.73
CA GLU A 400 -22.88 56.66 15.84
C GLU A 400 -22.44 58.11 16.03
N THR A 401 -21.20 58.34 16.47
CA THR A 401 -20.56 59.66 16.49
C THR A 401 -19.45 59.73 15.44
N GLU A 402 -19.67 60.55 14.42
CA GLU A 402 -18.74 60.91 13.35
C GLU A 402 -17.58 61.83 13.81
N GLU A 403 -16.71 61.42 14.74
CA GLU A 403 -15.55 62.27 15.11
C GLU A 403 -14.16 61.61 15.13
N ASP A 404 -14.00 60.32 14.79
CA ASP A 404 -12.67 59.66 14.86
C ASP A 404 -11.91 59.52 13.52
N ASN A 405 -12.49 59.93 12.39
CA ASN A 405 -11.83 59.77 11.07
C ASN A 405 -10.76 60.82 10.75
N THR A 406 -10.68 61.92 11.49
CA THR A 406 -9.70 63.00 11.23
C THR A 406 -8.38 62.81 11.99
N PHE A 407 -8.36 62.08 13.11
CA PHE A 407 -7.14 61.87 13.90
C PHE A 407 -6.25 60.75 13.33
N GLY A 408 -6.85 59.65 12.85
CA GLY A 408 -6.11 58.51 12.31
C GLY A 408 -5.38 58.80 11.00
N VAL A 409 -5.96 59.65 10.13
CA VAL A 409 -5.36 60.00 8.83
C VAL A 409 -4.11 60.88 8.99
N SER A 410 -4.10 61.78 9.99
CA SER A 410 -2.94 62.65 10.25
C SER A 410 -1.73 61.87 10.77
N VAL A 411 -1.97 60.86 11.61
CA VAL A 411 -0.91 59.97 12.15
C VAL A 411 -0.34 59.06 11.07
N ALA A 412 -1.17 58.50 10.20
CA ALA A 412 -0.73 57.64 9.10
C ALA A 412 0.14 58.41 8.08
N VAL A 413 -0.24 59.64 7.75
CA VAL A 413 0.55 60.51 6.85
C VAL A 413 1.87 60.92 7.52
N GLY A 414 1.86 61.22 8.82
CA GLY A 414 3.08 61.51 9.59
C GLY A 414 4.09 60.36 9.59
N LEU A 415 3.62 59.12 9.79
CA LEU A 415 4.46 57.92 9.78
C LEU A 415 5.03 57.62 8.38
N ALA A 416 4.24 57.83 7.33
CA ALA A 416 4.69 57.64 5.95
C ALA A 416 5.78 58.65 5.55
N VAL A 417 5.63 59.92 5.95
CA VAL A 417 6.63 60.96 5.70
C VAL A 417 7.93 60.66 6.46
N PHE A 418 7.82 60.16 7.70
CA PHE A 418 8.99 59.78 8.50
C PHE A 418 9.75 58.60 7.89
N ALA A 419 9.04 57.57 7.41
CA ALA A 419 9.64 56.43 6.72
C ALA A 419 10.37 56.85 5.42
N CYS A 420 9.77 57.74 4.63
CA CYS A 420 10.40 58.28 3.42
C CYS A 420 11.66 59.09 3.73
N PHE A 421 11.64 59.94 4.76
CA PHE A 421 12.83 60.68 5.20
C PHE A 421 13.94 59.75 5.71
N PHE A 422 13.58 58.71 6.45
CA PHE A 422 14.54 57.71 6.94
C PHE A 422 15.21 56.96 5.79
N LEU A 423 14.44 56.54 4.78
CA LEU A 423 14.97 55.86 3.59
C LEU A 423 15.86 56.78 2.74
N LEU A 424 15.50 58.06 2.60
CA LEU A 424 16.32 59.07 1.92
C LEU A 424 17.64 59.34 2.65
N LEU A 425 17.60 59.43 3.98
CA LEU A 425 18.81 59.57 4.80
C LEU A 425 19.71 58.34 4.70
N LEU A 426 19.13 57.13 4.69
CA LEU A 426 19.86 55.87 4.56
C LEU A 426 20.53 55.75 3.18
N LEU A 427 19.84 56.18 2.12
CA LEU A 427 20.40 56.28 0.76
C LEU A 427 21.53 57.30 0.66
N ILE A 428 21.40 58.46 1.33
CA ILE A 428 22.47 59.47 1.38
C ILE A 428 23.67 58.95 2.17
N VAL A 429 23.45 58.23 3.28
CA VAL A 429 24.52 57.61 4.07
C VAL A 429 25.23 56.51 3.27
N LEU A 430 24.50 55.66 2.56
CA LEU A 430 25.08 54.62 1.69
C LEU A 430 25.88 55.24 0.53
N ASN A 431 25.38 56.32 -0.09
CA ASN A 431 26.10 57.04 -1.15
C ASN A 431 27.31 57.84 -0.63
N LYS A 432 27.30 58.29 0.62
CA LYS A 432 28.38 59.09 1.23
C LYS A 432 29.46 58.20 1.88
N CYS A 433 29.08 57.02 2.40
CA CYS A 433 30.00 56.01 2.91
C CYS A 433 30.68 55.20 1.79
N GLY A 434 30.10 55.14 0.59
CA GLY A 434 30.72 54.52 -0.60
C GLY A 434 31.92 55.29 -1.19
N ARG A 435 32.27 56.47 -0.68
CA ARG A 435 33.29 57.36 -1.28
C ARG A 435 34.55 57.64 -0.44
N HIS A 436 34.75 57.02 0.72
CA HIS A 436 36.00 57.16 1.49
C HIS A 436 36.61 55.83 1.98
N SER A 437 37.42 55.24 1.10
CA SER A 437 38.77 54.68 1.34
C SER A 437 39.09 53.80 2.57
N LYS A 438 39.49 52.56 2.23
CA LYS A 438 40.61 51.74 2.76
C LYS A 438 40.43 51.00 4.10
N PHE A 439 40.16 49.69 4.00
CA PHE A 439 41.06 48.64 4.52
C PHE A 439 40.92 47.42 3.59
N GLY A 440 42.04 46.96 3.03
CA GLY A 440 42.07 46.05 1.88
C GLY A 440 42.16 44.57 2.24
N ILE A 441 41.48 43.74 1.44
CA ILE A 441 41.91 42.40 1.04
C ILE A 441 41.58 42.26 -0.45
N ASN A 442 42.58 41.84 -1.23
CA ASN A 442 42.58 41.81 -2.69
C ASN A 442 41.41 41.00 -3.28
N ARG A 443 40.57 41.65 -4.08
CA ARG A 443 39.88 41.00 -5.20
C ARG A 443 40.80 41.09 -6.42
N ALA A 444 41.49 39.99 -6.72
CA ALA A 444 41.82 39.65 -8.09
C ALA A 444 40.72 38.69 -8.58
N ALA A 445 40.16 39.01 -9.74
CA ALA A 445 39.15 38.22 -10.40
C ALA A 445 39.64 36.79 -10.66
N VAL A 446 38.89 35.80 -10.17
CA VAL A 446 38.78 34.50 -10.81
C VAL A 446 37.32 34.10 -10.75
N LEU A 447 36.67 34.15 -11.91
CA LEU A 447 35.47 33.39 -12.22
C LEU A 447 35.83 31.90 -12.12
N ALA A 448 35.80 31.32 -10.92
CA ALA A 448 35.78 29.88 -10.66
C ALA A 448 35.68 29.64 -9.15
N GLN A 449 34.51 29.22 -8.66
CA GLN A 449 34.37 28.20 -7.61
C GLN A 449 32.90 27.84 -7.25
N GLU A 450 31.93 28.03 -8.14
CA GLU A 450 30.70 27.21 -8.06
C GLU A 450 30.97 25.77 -8.51
N ASP A 451 32.02 25.56 -9.32
CA ASP A 451 32.34 24.26 -9.89
C ASP A 451 33.05 23.29 -8.91
N ASP A 452 33.82 23.71 -7.90
CA ASP A 452 34.53 22.71 -7.04
C ASP A 452 33.61 22.01 -6.03
N LEU A 453 32.62 22.72 -5.48
CA LEU A 453 31.61 22.12 -4.60
C LEU A 453 30.59 21.30 -5.42
N ALA A 454 30.26 21.77 -6.62
CA ALA A 454 29.42 21.05 -7.59
C ALA A 454 30.14 19.82 -8.19
N MET A 455 31.46 19.87 -8.42
CA MET A 455 32.28 18.77 -8.96
C MET A 455 32.35 17.58 -7.99
N SER A 456 32.36 17.84 -6.68
CA SER A 456 32.22 16.78 -5.67
C SER A 456 30.84 16.11 -5.70
N LEU A 457 29.84 16.78 -6.28
CA LEU A 457 28.45 16.37 -6.39
C LEU A 457 28.01 15.91 -7.80
N HIS A 458 28.90 15.92 -8.79
CA HIS A 458 28.58 15.56 -10.19
C HIS A 458 28.66 14.06 -10.51
N PHE A 459 29.20 13.21 -9.63
CA PHE A 459 29.29 11.75 -9.83
C PHE A 459 28.05 10.99 -9.33
N MET A 460 26.86 11.44 -9.72
CA MET A 460 25.63 11.13 -8.98
C MET A 460 24.48 10.64 -9.88
N ASN A 461 24.46 9.33 -10.21
CA ASN A 461 23.31 8.66 -10.84
C ASN A 461 22.80 7.52 -9.94
N PHE A 462 21.52 7.53 -9.54
CA PHE A 462 20.73 6.35 -9.15
C PHE A 462 19.23 6.69 -9.22
N GLY A 463 18.48 5.84 -9.92
CA GLY A 463 17.02 5.95 -10.11
C GLY A 463 16.51 5.89 -11.56
N ALA A 464 17.19 5.21 -12.47
CA ALA A 464 16.67 4.57 -13.70
C ALA A 464 17.76 3.61 -14.23
N SER A 465 17.37 2.49 -14.83
CA SER A 465 18.16 1.32 -15.24
C SER A 465 19.58 1.57 -15.79
N PRO A 466 20.52 0.61 -15.69
CA PRO A 466 21.79 0.69 -16.40
C PRO A 466 21.56 0.50 -17.91
N LEU A 467 21.97 1.47 -18.72
CA LEU A 467 22.01 1.35 -20.17
C LEU A 467 23.16 0.42 -20.60
N THR A 468 22.83 -0.53 -21.46
CA THR A 468 23.74 -1.46 -22.14
C THR A 468 24.73 -0.77 -23.07
N SER A 469 25.99 -1.21 -22.97
CA SER A 469 27.12 -1.21 -23.92
C SER A 469 27.07 -0.31 -25.17
N ALA A 470 27.91 0.73 -25.19
CA ALA A 470 28.95 0.95 -26.21
C ALA A 470 29.87 2.13 -25.83
N GLU A 471 31.17 1.91 -26.00
CA GLU A 471 32.29 2.87 -26.14
C GLU A 471 32.91 3.54 -24.88
N GLY A 472 34.19 3.18 -24.64
CA GLY A 472 35.24 4.20 -24.40
C GLY A 472 35.88 4.29 -23.01
N LYS A 473 36.85 3.40 -22.71
CA LYS A 473 38.00 3.55 -21.78
C LYS A 473 38.00 4.78 -20.83
N LEU A 474 37.74 4.54 -19.54
CA LEU A 474 38.52 5.13 -18.45
C LEU A 474 38.43 4.22 -17.21
N ASP A 475 39.55 3.58 -16.86
CA ASP A 475 39.71 2.79 -15.65
C ASP A 475 39.76 3.70 -14.41
N GLY A 476 39.04 3.31 -13.35
CA GLY A 476 39.34 3.68 -11.96
C GLY A 476 38.46 4.75 -11.33
N VAL A 477 37.32 4.35 -10.75
CA VAL A 477 36.88 4.54 -9.34
C VAL A 477 35.46 3.95 -9.25
N LYS A 478 35.32 2.73 -8.69
CA LYS A 478 34.00 2.20 -8.31
C LYS A 478 33.54 2.93 -7.05
N PRO A 479 32.33 3.53 -6.99
CA PRO A 479 31.78 3.99 -5.73
C PRO A 479 31.56 2.78 -4.81
N ASN A 480 32.17 2.80 -3.62
CA ASN A 480 31.98 1.78 -2.59
C ASN A 480 30.59 1.97 -1.97
N PHE A 481 29.56 1.47 -2.66
CA PHE A 481 28.19 1.40 -2.17
C PHE A 481 28.04 0.10 -1.36
N ILE A 482 27.64 0.21 -0.09
CA ILE A 482 27.19 -0.95 0.68
C ILE A 482 25.71 -1.14 0.33
N GLU A 483 25.39 -2.05 -0.58
CA GLU A 483 24.02 -2.52 -0.75
C GLU A 483 23.56 -3.17 0.55
N ASN A 484 22.33 -2.87 0.98
CA ASN A 484 21.70 -3.65 2.03
C ASN A 484 21.71 -5.12 1.59
N PRO A 485 21.93 -6.08 2.51
CA PRO A 485 22.00 -7.48 2.14
C PRO A 485 20.78 -7.86 1.29
N GLN A 486 21.02 -8.31 0.06
CA GLN A 486 19.99 -8.97 -0.72
C GLN A 486 19.78 -10.33 -0.04
N TYR A 487 18.79 -10.39 0.84
CA TYR A 487 18.34 -11.64 1.42
C TYR A 487 17.73 -12.47 0.29
N PHE A 488 18.58 -13.15 -0.48
CA PHE A 488 18.17 -14.14 -1.49
C PHE A 488 17.62 -15.38 -0.79
N CYS A 489 16.43 -15.23 -0.24
CA CYS A 489 15.51 -16.28 0.10
C CYS A 489 14.15 -15.69 -0.28
N ASP A 490 13.34 -16.39 -1.07
CA ASP A 490 11.95 -16.01 -1.36
C ASP A 490 11.20 -15.80 -0.03
N ALA A 491 11.29 -14.59 0.53
CA ALA A 491 10.55 -14.23 1.72
C ALA A 491 9.09 -14.36 1.31
N CYS A 492 8.33 -15.21 2.01
CA CYS A 492 6.93 -15.47 1.69
C CYS A 492 6.12 -14.20 1.99
N VAL A 493 6.14 -13.24 1.05
CA VAL A 493 5.39 -12.00 1.15
C VAL A 493 3.93 -12.39 1.21
N GLN A 494 3.26 -12.02 2.30
CA GLN A 494 1.85 -12.32 2.48
C GLN A 494 1.04 -11.52 1.45
N HIS A 495 0.30 -12.22 0.58
CA HIS A 495 -0.63 -11.60 -0.35
C HIS A 495 -2.01 -11.46 0.30
N ILE A 496 -2.45 -10.21 0.45
CA ILE A 496 -3.73 -9.83 1.03
C ILE A 496 -4.70 -9.55 -0.11
N LYS A 497 -5.88 -10.17 -0.09
CA LYS A 497 -6.86 -10.01 -1.17
C LYS A 497 -7.47 -8.61 -1.13
N ARG A 498 -7.68 -8.01 -2.29
CA ARG A 498 -8.25 -6.65 -2.41
C ARG A 498 -9.56 -6.49 -1.65
N ARG A 499 -10.43 -7.51 -1.69
CA ARG A 499 -11.75 -7.52 -1.02
C ARG A 499 -11.69 -7.50 0.50
N ASP A 500 -10.56 -7.94 1.07
CA ASP A 500 -10.36 -7.97 2.51
C ASP A 500 -9.87 -6.60 3.02
N ILE A 501 -9.50 -5.67 2.12
CA ILE A 501 -9.04 -4.32 2.45
C ILE A 501 -10.17 -3.32 2.16
N MET A 502 -10.78 -2.79 3.22
CA MET A 502 -11.82 -1.77 3.14
C MET A 502 -11.24 -0.40 3.50
N PRO A 503 -10.84 0.43 2.51
CA PRO A 503 -10.30 1.75 2.78
C PRO A 503 -11.35 2.62 3.47
N LYS A 504 -10.92 3.40 4.47
CA LYS A 504 -11.77 4.34 5.20
C LYS A 504 -11.53 5.77 4.75
N TRP A 505 -10.29 6.26 4.84
CA TRP A 505 -9.92 7.62 4.42
C TRP A 505 -8.43 7.78 4.19
N GLU A 506 -8.04 8.83 3.46
CA GLU A 506 -6.64 9.18 3.19
C GLU A 506 -5.97 9.77 4.45
N LEU A 507 -4.80 9.26 4.81
CA LEU A 507 -3.94 9.76 5.89
C LEU A 507 -2.92 10.77 5.38
N GLY A 508 -2.47 10.61 4.13
CA GLY A 508 -1.54 11.52 3.48
C GLY A 508 -1.12 11.05 2.09
N GLU A 509 -0.45 11.94 1.37
CA GLU A 509 0.07 11.73 0.02
C GLU A 509 1.56 12.11 0.01
N GLY A 510 2.38 11.32 -0.68
CA GLY A 510 3.77 11.65 -0.93
C GLY A 510 4.28 11.18 -2.29
N ALA A 511 5.60 11.24 -2.46
CA ALA A 511 6.27 11.00 -3.74
C ALA A 511 6.00 9.62 -4.35
N PHE A 512 5.71 8.61 -3.52
CA PHE A 512 5.50 7.22 -3.94
C PHE A 512 4.03 6.80 -3.97
N GLY A 513 3.11 7.72 -3.68
CA GLY A 513 1.68 7.47 -3.72
C GLY A 513 0.92 7.89 -2.47
N LYS A 514 -0.29 7.38 -2.31
CA LYS A 514 -1.24 7.77 -1.25
C LYS A 514 -1.27 6.73 -0.16
N VAL A 515 -1.51 7.15 1.08
CA VAL A 515 -1.70 6.23 2.21
C VAL A 515 -3.08 6.44 2.80
N TYR A 516 -3.75 5.33 3.05
CA TYR A 516 -5.11 5.29 3.57
C TYR A 516 -5.13 4.57 4.93
N LEU A 517 -5.99 5.01 5.83
CA LEU A 517 -6.47 4.13 6.89
C LEU A 517 -7.47 3.15 6.26
N ALA A 518 -7.35 1.87 6.57
CA ALA A 518 -8.29 0.85 6.14
C ALA A 518 -8.62 -0.12 7.28
N GLU A 519 -9.77 -0.78 7.17
CA GLU A 519 -10.05 -2.02 7.90
C GLU A 519 -9.64 -3.20 7.03
N CYS A 520 -8.78 -4.07 7.56
CA CYS A 520 -8.38 -5.31 6.91
C CYS A 520 -9.00 -6.50 7.62
N TYR A 521 -9.77 -7.29 6.87
CA TYR A 521 -10.39 -8.53 7.33
C TYR A 521 -9.43 -9.71 7.14
N ASN A 522 -9.61 -10.77 7.93
CA ASN A 522 -8.86 -12.03 7.80
C ASN A 522 -7.33 -11.88 7.87
N LEU A 523 -6.84 -10.79 8.47
CA LEU A 523 -5.40 -10.50 8.56
C LEU A 523 -4.71 -11.32 9.66
N ASN A 524 -5.40 -11.49 10.79
CA ASN A 524 -4.98 -12.32 11.92
C ASN A 524 -6.10 -13.30 12.26
N SER A 525 -5.77 -14.55 12.60
CA SER A 525 -6.76 -15.59 12.93
C SER A 525 -7.59 -15.31 14.19
N GLU A 526 -7.14 -14.37 15.03
CA GLU A 526 -7.78 -14.03 16.31
C GLU A 526 -8.71 -12.81 16.24
N GLN A 527 -8.61 -11.99 15.20
CA GLN A 527 -9.38 -10.76 15.05
C GLN A 527 -10.10 -10.74 13.70
N GLU A 528 -11.43 -10.56 13.74
CA GLU A 528 -12.26 -10.48 12.53
C GLU A 528 -11.84 -9.33 11.61
N LYS A 529 -11.44 -8.19 12.20
CA LYS A 529 -10.93 -7.02 11.48
C LYS A 529 -9.84 -6.28 12.25
N THR A 530 -8.86 -5.73 11.53
CA THR A 530 -7.73 -4.96 12.06
C THR A 530 -7.62 -3.61 11.35
N LEU A 531 -7.37 -2.52 12.09
CA LEU A 531 -7.04 -1.22 11.47
C LEU A 531 -5.61 -1.24 10.94
N VAL A 532 -5.44 -0.87 9.67
CA VAL A 532 -4.17 -0.90 8.96
C VAL A 532 -3.92 0.40 8.20
N ALA A 533 -2.66 0.71 7.95
CA ALA A 533 -2.26 1.75 7.00
C ALA A 533 -1.95 1.10 5.64
N VAL A 534 -2.58 1.58 4.57
CA VAL A 534 -2.46 1.02 3.22
C VAL A 534 -1.80 2.04 2.30
N LYS A 535 -0.60 1.76 1.82
CA LYS A 535 0.14 2.58 0.86
C LYS A 535 -0.17 2.10 -0.55
N ALA A 536 -0.81 2.94 -1.34
CA ALA A 536 -1.16 2.72 -2.73
C ALA A 536 -0.18 3.44 -3.66
N LEU A 537 0.42 2.71 -4.62
CA LEU A 537 1.35 3.31 -5.58
C LEU A 537 0.59 4.02 -6.71
N LYS A 538 1.11 5.19 -7.13
CA LYS A 538 0.50 6.02 -8.18
C LYS A 538 0.65 5.46 -9.60
N GLU A 539 1.81 4.88 -9.92
CA GLU A 539 2.14 4.41 -11.27
C GLU A 539 2.87 3.06 -11.21
N ALA A 540 2.35 2.04 -11.89
CA ALA A 540 2.91 0.69 -11.92
C ALA A 540 3.73 0.43 -13.18
N THR A 541 4.75 1.28 -13.44
CA THR A 541 5.78 0.97 -14.45
C THR A 541 6.50 -0.32 -14.08
N GLU A 542 7.02 -1.06 -15.06
CA GLU A 542 7.69 -2.35 -14.80
C GLU A 542 8.87 -2.20 -13.81
N SER A 543 9.62 -1.10 -13.89
CA SER A 543 10.66 -0.78 -12.90
C SER A 543 10.08 -0.49 -11.51
N ALA A 544 8.97 0.23 -11.42
CA ALA A 544 8.31 0.49 -10.14
C ALA A 544 7.72 -0.78 -9.51
N ARG A 545 7.27 -1.75 -10.32
CA ARG A 545 6.83 -3.07 -9.84
C ARG A 545 7.99 -3.89 -9.27
N GLN A 546 9.14 -3.87 -9.92
CA GLN A 546 10.35 -4.53 -9.40
C GLN A 546 10.85 -3.86 -8.11
N ASP A 547 10.81 -2.53 -8.03
CA ASP A 547 11.13 -1.80 -6.80
C ASP A 547 10.15 -2.14 -5.67
N PHE A 548 8.86 -2.18 -5.97
CA PHE A 548 7.81 -2.58 -5.05
C PHE A 548 8.04 -3.98 -4.48
N GLN A 549 8.35 -4.95 -5.35
CA GLN A 549 8.57 -6.33 -4.92
C GLN A 549 9.82 -6.45 -4.03
N ARG A 550 10.92 -5.80 -4.42
CA ARG A 550 12.15 -5.76 -3.60
C ARG A 550 11.93 -5.10 -2.23
N GLU A 551 11.16 -4.00 -2.20
CA GLU A 551 10.78 -3.32 -0.95
C GLU A 551 9.91 -4.23 -0.07
N ALA A 552 8.93 -4.94 -0.66
CA ALA A 552 8.06 -5.87 0.06
C ALA A 552 8.80 -7.09 0.64
N GLU A 553 9.72 -7.68 -0.13
CA GLU A 553 10.58 -8.79 0.33
C GLU A 553 11.45 -8.35 1.51
N LEU A 554 12.08 -7.18 1.40
CA LEU A 554 12.90 -6.61 2.47
C LEU A 554 12.08 -6.34 3.73
N LEU A 555 10.91 -5.70 3.60
CA LEU A 555 10.03 -5.38 4.72
C LEU A 555 9.45 -6.64 5.40
N THR A 556 9.28 -7.74 4.67
CA THR A 556 8.82 -9.02 5.22
C THR A 556 9.80 -9.61 6.25
N VAL A 557 11.10 -9.40 6.03
CA VAL A 557 12.18 -9.87 6.92
C VAL A 557 12.34 -8.95 8.14
N LEU A 558 12.01 -7.67 8.02
CA LEU A 558 12.19 -6.69 9.09
C LEU A 558 11.04 -6.76 10.12
N GLN A 559 11.16 -7.66 11.10
CA GLN A 559 10.19 -7.82 12.18
C GLN A 559 10.81 -7.54 13.55
N HIS A 560 10.41 -6.44 14.18
CA HIS A 560 10.88 -6.05 15.50
C HIS A 560 9.88 -5.10 16.18
N GLU A 561 9.87 -5.06 17.53
CA GLU A 561 8.92 -4.25 18.31
C GLU A 561 8.94 -2.76 17.93
N HIS A 562 10.12 -2.23 17.60
CA HIS A 562 10.32 -0.82 17.23
C HIS A 562 10.57 -0.59 15.74
N ILE A 563 10.15 -1.52 14.88
CA ILE A 563 10.07 -1.35 13.42
C ILE A 563 8.60 -1.47 13.04
N VAL A 564 8.10 -0.58 12.17
CA VAL A 564 6.70 -0.61 11.75
C VAL A 564 6.41 -1.94 11.05
N LYS A 565 5.47 -2.69 11.61
CA LYS A 565 5.07 -4.01 11.14
C LYS A 565 4.46 -3.90 9.75
N PHE A 566 5.09 -4.59 8.83
CA PHE A 566 4.58 -4.84 7.50
C PHE A 566 3.74 -6.13 7.51
N TYR A 567 2.53 -6.06 6.99
CA TYR A 567 1.62 -7.20 6.93
C TYR A 567 1.62 -7.92 5.58
N GLY A 568 1.91 -7.22 4.50
CA GLY A 568 1.89 -7.82 3.16
C GLY A 568 1.51 -6.87 2.05
N VAL A 569 1.24 -7.44 0.88
CA VAL A 569 0.91 -6.71 -0.36
C VAL A 569 -0.44 -7.12 -0.92
N CYS A 570 -1.10 -6.21 -1.62
CA CYS A 570 -2.19 -6.54 -2.54
C CYS A 570 -1.74 -6.21 -3.96
N THR A 571 -1.55 -7.26 -4.76
CA THR A 571 -1.22 -7.18 -6.19
C THR A 571 -2.42 -7.45 -7.08
N ASP A 572 -3.60 -7.67 -6.47
CA ASP A 572 -4.86 -7.92 -7.17
C ASP A 572 -5.39 -6.60 -7.76
N GLY A 573 -5.07 -6.34 -9.03
CA GLY A 573 -5.47 -5.14 -9.75
C GLY A 573 -4.62 -3.91 -9.40
N GLU A 574 -5.05 -2.75 -9.89
CA GLU A 574 -4.42 -1.45 -9.60
C GLU A 574 -5.27 -0.63 -8.61
N PRO A 575 -4.66 0.26 -7.80
CA PRO A 575 -3.21 0.40 -7.60
C PRO A 575 -2.62 -0.74 -6.75
N LEU A 576 -1.33 -1.04 -6.93
CA LEU A 576 -0.58 -1.93 -6.03
C LEU A 576 -0.56 -1.38 -4.61
N LEU A 577 -0.79 -2.23 -3.61
CA LEU A 577 -0.90 -1.82 -2.20
C LEU A 577 0.12 -2.52 -1.31
N MET A 578 0.68 -1.77 -0.36
CA MET A 578 1.40 -2.30 0.81
C MET A 578 0.57 -2.06 2.06
N VAL A 579 0.46 -3.06 2.93
CA VAL A 579 -0.35 -3.02 4.15
C VAL A 579 0.56 -3.04 5.38
N PHE A 580 0.37 -2.08 6.28
CA PHE A 580 1.17 -1.88 7.48
C PHE A 580 0.29 -1.76 8.72
N GLU A 581 0.88 -1.90 9.90
CA GLU A 581 0.20 -1.52 11.13
C GLU A 581 -0.16 -0.04 11.16
N TYR A 582 -1.34 0.26 11.70
CA TYR A 582 -1.79 1.62 11.85
C TYR A 582 -1.20 2.26 13.12
N MET A 583 -0.48 3.36 12.94
CA MET A 583 0.13 4.15 14.01
C MET A 583 -0.70 5.41 14.26
N LYS A 584 -1.57 5.36 15.27
CA LYS A 584 -2.66 6.32 15.52
C LYS A 584 -2.25 7.79 15.56
N HIS A 585 -1.04 8.11 16.03
CA HIS A 585 -0.60 9.49 16.22
C HIS A 585 0.26 10.02 15.06
N GLY A 586 0.39 9.26 13.97
CA GLY A 586 1.14 9.68 12.79
C GLY A 586 2.65 9.73 13.03
N ASP A 587 3.33 10.63 12.32
CA ASP A 587 4.79 10.77 12.41
C ASP A 587 5.26 11.49 13.68
N LEU A 588 6.44 11.11 14.15
CA LEU A 588 7.01 11.61 15.39
C LEU A 588 7.39 13.09 15.30
N ASN A 589 7.77 13.63 14.14
CA ASN A 589 8.10 15.06 14.03
C ASN A 589 6.87 15.92 14.32
N ARG A 590 5.74 15.62 13.67
CA ARG A 590 4.47 16.31 13.92
C ARG A 590 3.99 16.12 15.36
N PHE A 591 4.13 14.92 15.90
CA PHE A 591 3.81 14.61 17.29
C PHE A 591 4.64 15.45 18.28
N LEU A 592 5.95 15.58 18.05
CA LEU A 592 6.82 16.41 18.87
C LEU A 592 6.43 17.89 18.78
N ARG A 593 6.16 18.40 17.56
CA ARG A 593 5.75 19.79 17.35
C ARG A 593 4.45 20.15 18.06
N SER A 594 3.48 19.23 18.13
CA SER A 594 2.22 19.46 18.83
C SER A 594 2.35 19.49 20.36
N HIS A 595 3.45 18.96 20.91
CA HIS A 595 3.78 18.99 22.34
C HIS A 595 4.86 20.04 22.69
N GLY A 596 5.35 20.79 21.69
CA GLY A 596 6.41 21.77 21.88
C GLY A 596 5.94 23.12 22.44
N PRO A 597 6.87 23.96 22.92
CA PRO A 597 6.56 25.32 23.39
C PRO A 597 5.98 26.21 22.26
N ASP A 598 6.38 25.94 21.01
CA ASP A 598 5.93 26.68 19.82
C ASP A 598 4.60 26.12 19.25
N ALA A 599 3.97 25.13 19.89
CA ALA A 599 2.74 24.47 19.41
C ALA A 599 1.58 25.45 19.20
N LYS A 600 1.47 26.50 20.03
CA LYS A 600 0.44 27.55 19.90
C LYS A 600 0.60 28.40 18.64
N ILE A 601 1.82 28.53 18.12
CA ILE A 601 2.15 29.33 16.93
C ILE A 601 1.87 28.53 15.65
N LEU A 602 1.99 27.20 15.69
CA LEU A 602 1.76 26.30 14.55
C LEU A 602 0.28 25.92 14.36
N ASP A 603 -0.59 26.16 15.34
CA ASP A 603 -2.02 25.81 15.31
C ASP A 603 -2.99 27.02 15.28
N ASN A 604 -2.47 28.23 14.95
CA ASN A 604 -3.23 29.49 14.96
C ASN A 604 -4.10 29.68 16.24
N GLY A 605 -3.63 29.16 17.39
CA GLY A 605 -4.22 29.40 18.71
C GLY A 605 -5.45 28.59 19.14
N ASN A 606 -5.91 27.56 18.42
CA ASN A 606 -7.22 26.93 18.68
C ASN A 606 -7.21 25.54 19.36
N GLY A 607 -6.07 24.88 19.54
CA GLY A 607 -5.95 23.64 20.32
C GLY A 607 -5.51 23.87 21.78
N GLN A 608 -6.03 23.08 22.73
CA GLN A 608 -5.33 22.90 24.00
C GLN A 608 -4.01 22.17 23.73
N PRO A 609 -2.85 22.71 24.13
CA PRO A 609 -1.60 21.97 24.00
C PRO A 609 -1.71 20.67 24.79
N PHE A 610 -1.28 19.54 24.22
CA PHE A 610 -1.28 18.21 24.86
C PHE A 610 -0.39 18.12 26.14
N GLY A 611 0.11 19.26 26.62
CA GLY A 611 1.18 19.36 27.60
C GLY A 611 2.54 19.13 26.96
N GLN A 612 3.58 19.68 27.57
CA GLN A 612 4.95 19.35 27.19
C GLN A 612 5.24 17.91 27.58
N LEU A 613 5.92 17.18 26.69
CA LEU A 613 6.48 15.88 27.04
C LEU A 613 7.50 16.06 28.17
N ASN A 614 7.39 15.24 29.21
CA ASN A 614 8.38 15.23 30.27
C ASN A 614 9.68 14.52 29.81
N LEU A 615 10.76 14.73 30.57
CA LEU A 615 12.07 14.16 30.25
C LEU A 615 12.03 12.63 30.10
N THR A 616 11.30 11.94 30.99
CA THR A 616 11.18 10.48 30.93
C THR A 616 10.54 10.01 29.62
N GLN A 617 9.48 10.69 29.17
CA GLN A 617 8.82 10.40 27.89
C GLN A 617 9.76 10.63 26.70
N MET A 618 10.52 11.73 26.70
CA MET A 618 11.53 12.00 25.66
C MET A 618 12.61 10.92 25.61
N LEU A 619 13.12 10.51 26.78
CA LEU A 619 14.11 9.44 26.90
C LEU A 619 13.54 8.08 26.46
N GLN A 620 12.26 7.81 26.75
CA GLN A 620 11.57 6.61 26.28
C GLN A 620 11.44 6.60 24.76
N ILE A 621 11.05 7.70 24.14
CA ILE A 621 10.99 7.84 22.67
C ILE A 621 12.37 7.55 22.06
N ALA A 622 13.42 8.20 22.58
CA ALA A 622 14.80 8.01 22.13
C ALA A 622 15.27 6.55 22.30
N SER A 623 14.97 5.92 23.44
CA SER A 623 15.36 4.53 23.73
C SER A 623 14.66 3.54 22.79
N GLN A 624 13.40 3.77 22.43
CA GLN A 624 12.66 2.91 21.50
C GLN A 624 13.25 2.96 20.09
N ILE A 625 13.57 4.16 19.59
CA ILE A 625 14.25 4.32 18.29
C ILE A 625 15.64 3.67 18.32
N ALA A 626 16.41 3.86 19.41
CA ALA A 626 17.70 3.20 19.56
C ALA A 626 17.58 1.66 19.53
N SER A 627 16.55 1.11 20.16
CA SER A 627 16.26 -0.33 20.13
C SER A 627 15.97 -0.83 18.70
N GLY A 628 15.16 -0.09 17.93
CA GLY A 628 14.95 -0.39 16.50
C GLY A 628 16.25 -0.34 15.68
N MET A 629 17.10 0.65 15.93
CA MET A 629 18.40 0.77 15.24
C MET A 629 19.40 -0.33 15.63
N VAL A 630 19.37 -0.83 16.88
CA VAL A 630 20.13 -2.02 17.28
C VAL A 630 19.72 -3.23 16.45
N TYR A 631 18.42 -3.42 16.24
CA TYR A 631 17.90 -4.51 15.41
C TYR A 631 18.36 -4.37 13.95
N LEU A 632 18.18 -3.20 13.33
CA LEU A 632 18.61 -2.96 11.94
C LEU A 632 20.12 -3.19 11.77
N ALA A 633 20.93 -2.67 12.70
CA ALA A 633 22.39 -2.87 12.67
C ALA A 633 22.77 -4.36 12.80
N SER A 634 22.05 -5.16 13.59
CA SER A 634 22.30 -6.61 13.70
C SER A 634 22.07 -7.36 12.39
N LEU A 635 21.19 -6.83 11.54
CA LEU A 635 20.89 -7.32 10.21
C LEU A 635 21.75 -6.66 9.12
N HIS A 636 22.76 -5.86 9.51
CA HIS A 636 23.59 -5.08 8.57
C HIS A 636 22.74 -4.21 7.62
N PHE A 637 21.56 -3.78 8.09
CA PHE A 637 20.66 -2.91 7.34
C PHE A 637 20.97 -1.45 7.65
N VAL A 638 21.18 -0.65 6.62
CA VAL A 638 21.43 0.79 6.71
C VAL A 638 20.18 1.54 6.27
N HIS A 639 19.62 2.39 7.14
CA HIS A 639 18.40 3.15 6.90
C HIS A 639 18.61 4.34 5.97
N ARG A 640 19.71 5.10 6.12
CA ARG A 640 20.11 6.23 5.25
C ARG A 640 19.26 7.51 5.30
N ASP A 641 18.05 7.44 5.85
CA ASP A 641 17.13 8.58 6.04
C ASP A 641 16.45 8.51 7.42
N LEU A 642 17.22 8.16 8.46
CA LEU A 642 16.73 8.13 9.83
C LEU A 642 16.50 9.56 10.33
N ALA A 643 15.23 9.89 10.58
CA ALA A 643 14.77 11.19 11.08
C ALA A 643 13.44 11.02 11.82
N THR A 644 13.04 12.00 12.65
CA THR A 644 11.74 11.90 13.37
C THR A 644 10.54 11.85 12.43
N ARG A 645 10.60 12.45 11.23
CA ARG A 645 9.54 12.36 10.20
C ARG A 645 9.33 10.94 9.65
N ASN A 646 10.33 10.06 9.80
CA ASN A 646 10.30 8.65 9.39
C ASN A 646 10.10 7.71 10.59
N CYS A 647 9.82 8.24 11.78
CA CYS A 647 9.38 7.45 12.93
C CYS A 647 7.88 7.68 13.13
N LEU A 648 7.13 6.65 13.52
CA LEU A 648 5.69 6.72 13.77
C LEU A 648 5.36 6.48 15.24
N VAL A 649 4.25 7.08 15.69
CA VAL A 649 3.79 7.02 17.08
C VAL A 649 2.44 6.29 17.16
N GLY A 650 2.42 5.19 17.89
CA GLY A 650 1.25 4.36 18.16
C GLY A 650 0.64 4.67 19.54
N ASN A 651 -0.34 3.86 19.94
CA ASN A 651 -0.97 4.00 21.25
C ASN A 651 0.08 3.89 22.39
N ASN A 652 -0.16 4.57 23.51
CA ASN A 652 0.70 4.52 24.70
C ASN A 652 2.16 4.94 24.46
N LEU A 653 2.41 5.90 23.54
CA LEU A 653 3.76 6.38 23.19
C LEU A 653 4.70 5.28 22.68
N VAL A 654 4.16 4.23 22.05
CA VAL A 654 4.98 3.26 21.31
C VAL A 654 5.52 3.94 20.05
N VAL A 655 6.83 3.97 19.90
CA VAL A 655 7.52 4.57 18.76
C VAL A 655 8.18 3.49 17.93
N LYS A 656 7.97 3.55 16.63
CA LYS A 656 8.54 2.61 15.67
C LYS A 656 9.16 3.33 14.49
N ILE A 657 10.27 2.81 13.99
CA ILE A 657 10.93 3.30 12.79
C ILE A 657 10.18 2.77 11.57
N GLY A 658 9.81 3.64 10.64
CA GLY A 658 9.21 3.28 9.37
C GLY A 658 9.95 3.91 8.19
N ASP A 659 9.60 3.52 6.97
CA ASP A 659 10.04 4.21 5.75
C ASP A 659 8.84 4.45 4.84
N PHE A 660 7.99 5.36 5.28
CA PHE A 660 6.95 5.87 4.41
C PHE A 660 7.53 7.07 3.69
N GLY A 661 7.88 6.90 2.41
CA GLY A 661 8.16 8.02 1.49
C GLY A 661 6.98 9.00 1.28
N MET A 662 6.00 8.99 2.19
CA MET A 662 4.93 9.97 2.41
C MET A 662 5.43 11.32 2.91
N SER A 663 6.52 11.36 3.66
CA SER A 663 6.96 12.58 4.35
C SER A 663 7.47 13.66 3.38
N ARG A 664 7.83 13.31 2.14
CA ARG A 664 8.60 14.21 1.26
C ARG A 664 7.88 15.49 0.82
N ASP A 665 6.55 15.50 0.68
CA ASP A 665 5.85 16.69 0.18
C ASP A 665 5.68 17.75 1.28
N ILE A 666 5.25 17.34 2.47
CA ILE A 666 5.14 18.21 3.67
C ILE A 666 6.51 18.65 4.17
N TYR A 667 7.50 17.75 4.15
CA TYR A 667 8.86 17.97 4.63
C TYR A 667 9.84 18.27 3.48
N SER A 668 9.37 18.85 2.37
CA SER A 668 10.19 19.09 1.17
C SER A 668 11.43 19.96 1.44
N THR A 669 11.37 20.87 2.42
CA THR A 669 12.49 21.72 2.85
C THR A 669 13.60 20.95 3.57
N ASP A 670 13.33 19.74 4.07
CA ASP A 670 14.33 18.87 4.70
C ASP A 670 15.25 18.17 3.69
N TYR A 671 14.88 18.19 2.41
CA TYR A 671 15.61 17.52 1.34
C TYR A 671 16.29 18.53 0.41
N TYR A 672 17.58 18.32 0.15
CA TYR A 672 18.33 19.09 -0.84
C TYR A 672 18.45 18.33 -2.15
N ARG A 673 18.19 19.01 -3.27
CA ARG A 673 18.28 18.42 -4.61
C ARG A 673 19.69 18.60 -5.17
N VAL A 674 20.40 17.48 -5.33
CA VAL A 674 21.74 17.45 -5.93
C VAL A 674 21.64 17.01 -7.39
N GLY A 675 22.34 17.73 -8.29
CA GLY A 675 22.44 17.36 -9.72
C GLY A 675 21.10 17.33 -10.46
N GLY A 676 20.06 18.01 -9.95
CA GLY A 676 18.73 18.09 -10.55
C GLY A 676 17.87 16.82 -10.46
N ARG A 677 18.36 15.71 -9.87
CA ARG A 677 17.64 14.42 -9.88
C ARG A 677 17.53 13.73 -8.52
N THR A 678 18.52 13.82 -7.63
CA THR A 678 18.52 13.07 -6.35
C THR A 678 18.22 14.00 -5.18
N MET A 679 17.24 13.63 -4.36
CA MET A 679 16.89 14.32 -3.11
C MET A 679 17.63 13.66 -1.94
N LEU A 680 18.36 14.44 -1.12
CA LEU A 680 19.14 13.94 0.01
C LEU A 680 18.80 14.70 1.31
N PRO A 681 18.66 14.01 2.46
CA PRO A 681 18.37 14.61 3.76
C PRO A 681 19.63 15.20 4.41
N ILE A 682 20.30 16.14 3.72
CA ILE A 682 21.66 16.61 4.04
C ILE A 682 21.87 17.07 5.49
N ARG A 683 20.83 17.57 6.15
CA ARG A 683 20.88 18.07 7.54
C ARG A 683 20.98 16.95 8.59
N TRP A 684 20.68 15.72 8.19
CA TRP A 684 20.82 14.51 8.99
C TRP A 684 22.05 13.69 8.60
N MET A 685 22.71 14.02 7.48
CA MET A 685 23.81 13.22 6.94
C MET A 685 25.16 13.57 7.60
N PRO A 686 26.03 12.57 7.84
CA PRO A 686 27.40 12.81 8.30
C PRO A 686 28.32 13.29 7.17
N PRO A 687 29.52 13.83 7.51
CA PRO A 687 30.48 14.34 6.53
C PRO A 687 30.85 13.32 5.44
N GLU A 688 31.05 12.04 5.77
CA GLU A 688 31.42 11.02 4.79
C GLU A 688 30.30 10.66 3.81
N SER A 689 29.03 10.80 4.21
CA SER A 689 27.90 10.60 3.30
C SER A 689 27.73 11.80 2.37
N ILE A 690 27.97 13.02 2.87
CA ILE A 690 27.93 14.26 2.06
C ILE A 690 29.10 14.29 1.06
N LEU A 691 30.33 14.03 1.52
CA LEU A 691 31.55 14.18 0.72
C LEU A 691 31.84 12.96 -0.16
N TYR A 692 31.60 11.75 0.35
CA TYR A 692 32.06 10.51 -0.28
C TYR A 692 30.94 9.51 -0.58
N ARG A 693 29.68 9.87 -0.31
CA ARG A 693 28.50 8.98 -0.48
C ARG A 693 28.61 7.63 0.24
N LYS A 694 29.33 7.60 1.35
CA LYS A 694 29.44 6.39 2.17
C LYS A 694 28.26 6.33 3.13
N PHE A 695 27.49 5.25 3.05
CA PHE A 695 26.39 4.96 3.94
C PHE A 695 26.68 3.64 4.65
N THR A 696 26.72 3.68 5.97
CA THR A 696 27.08 2.58 6.86
C THR A 696 26.22 2.64 8.12
N THR A 697 26.29 1.61 8.97
CA THR A 697 25.67 1.63 10.29
C THR A 697 26.14 2.81 11.13
N GLU A 698 27.40 3.22 10.99
CA GLU A 698 27.96 4.40 11.67
C GLU A 698 27.42 5.71 11.10
N SER A 699 27.03 5.75 9.83
CA SER A 699 26.33 6.92 9.28
C SER A 699 24.92 7.07 9.86
N ASP A 700 24.22 5.97 10.12
CA ASP A 700 22.92 6.02 10.80
C ASP A 700 23.05 6.42 12.28
N ILE A 701 24.19 6.10 12.92
CA ILE A 701 24.49 6.57 14.29
C ILE A 701 24.58 8.11 14.32
N TRP A 702 25.19 8.73 13.31
CA TRP A 702 25.19 10.19 13.19
C TRP A 702 23.76 10.74 13.07
N SER A 703 22.96 10.16 12.17
CA SER A 703 21.56 10.53 11.99
C SER A 703 20.75 10.35 13.28
N PHE A 704 21.02 9.30 14.06
CA PHE A 704 20.42 9.08 15.37
C PHE A 704 20.77 10.21 16.36
N GLY A 705 22.01 10.71 16.34
CA GLY A 705 22.38 11.90 17.12
C GLY A 705 21.53 13.13 16.76
N VAL A 706 21.24 13.32 15.46
CA VAL A 706 20.33 14.37 14.99
C VAL A 706 18.89 14.12 15.42
N VAL A 707 18.41 12.88 15.40
CA VAL A 707 17.09 12.50 15.93
C VAL A 707 16.96 12.82 17.42
N LEU A 708 18.00 12.56 18.22
CA LEU A 708 18.02 12.99 19.62
C LEU A 708 17.85 14.51 19.71
N TRP A 709 18.58 15.27 18.88
CA TRP A 709 18.44 16.72 18.87
C TRP A 709 17.02 17.17 18.50
N GLU A 710 16.39 16.54 17.50
CA GLU A 710 14.99 16.79 17.13
C GLU A 710 14.03 16.52 18.30
N ILE A 711 14.17 15.39 19.01
CA ILE A 711 13.33 15.04 20.18
C ILE A 711 13.41 16.14 21.24
N PHE A 712 14.63 16.55 21.59
CA PHE A 712 14.86 17.53 22.65
C PHE A 712 14.61 18.98 22.21
N THR A 713 14.32 19.22 20.93
CA THR A 713 13.89 20.53 20.40
C THR A 713 12.43 20.56 19.98
N TYR A 714 11.67 19.49 20.24
CA TYR A 714 10.30 19.31 19.81
C TYR A 714 10.11 19.40 18.28
N GLY A 715 11.00 18.73 17.54
CA GLY A 715 10.89 18.55 16.09
C GLY A 715 11.36 19.75 15.27
N LYS A 716 12.19 20.64 15.83
CA LYS A 716 12.80 21.74 15.06
C LYS A 716 13.67 21.19 13.95
N GLN A 717 13.76 21.94 12.85
CA GLN A 717 14.65 21.56 11.75
C GLN A 717 16.11 21.74 12.21
N PRO A 718 16.99 20.73 12.03
CA PRO A 718 18.40 20.88 12.31
C PRO A 718 18.99 22.00 11.43
N TRP A 719 19.79 22.87 12.04
CA TRP A 719 20.37 24.03 11.34
C TRP A 719 19.32 24.99 10.74
N TYR A 720 18.13 25.12 11.35
CA TYR A 720 17.00 25.92 10.80
C TYR A 720 17.33 27.37 10.43
N GLN A 721 18.43 27.94 10.96
CA GLN A 721 18.89 29.29 10.65
C GLN A 721 19.74 29.38 9.38
N LEU A 722 20.21 28.23 8.88
CA LEU A 722 21.16 28.12 7.77
C LEU A 722 20.46 27.61 6.51
N SER A 723 20.92 28.06 5.35
CA SER A 723 20.61 27.45 4.07
C SER A 723 21.21 26.04 3.95
N ASN A 724 20.80 25.28 2.93
CA ASN A 724 21.31 23.94 2.68
C ASN A 724 22.83 23.92 2.40
N THR A 725 23.34 24.92 1.67
CA THR A 725 24.78 25.06 1.39
C THR A 725 25.58 25.38 2.65
N GLU A 726 25.09 26.32 3.46
CA GLU A 726 25.74 26.69 4.72
C GLU A 726 25.72 25.52 5.73
N ALA A 727 24.65 24.72 5.76
CA ALA A 727 24.60 23.50 6.57
C ALA A 727 25.64 22.47 6.12
N ILE A 728 25.81 22.26 4.82
CA ILE A 728 26.86 21.39 4.25
C ILE A 728 28.25 21.87 4.69
N GLU A 729 28.53 23.17 4.59
CA GLU A 729 29.80 23.75 5.04
C GLU A 729 30.02 23.55 6.54
N CYS A 730 29.00 23.77 7.38
CA CYS A 730 29.09 23.56 8.82
C CYS A 730 29.45 22.11 9.15
N ILE A 731 28.73 21.15 8.57
CA ILE A 731 28.92 19.72 8.83
C ILE A 731 30.32 19.27 8.38
N THR A 732 30.74 19.68 7.17
CA THR A 732 32.05 19.28 6.61
C THR A 732 33.25 19.93 7.32
N GLN A 733 33.05 21.11 7.90
CA GLN A 733 34.02 21.77 8.77
C GLN A 733 34.07 21.18 10.20
N GLY A 734 33.12 20.31 10.56
CA GLY A 734 33.05 19.68 11.88
C GLY A 734 32.36 20.55 12.93
N ARG A 735 31.49 21.49 12.52
CA ARG A 735 30.59 22.18 13.45
C ARG A 735 29.44 21.25 13.83
N GLU A 736 29.11 21.20 15.11
CA GLU A 736 28.04 20.38 15.69
C GLU A 736 26.82 21.25 16.03
N LEU A 737 25.65 20.61 16.18
CA LEU A 737 24.44 21.29 16.66
C LEU A 737 24.60 21.69 18.13
N GLU A 738 24.10 22.87 18.47
CA GLU A 738 24.13 23.37 19.85
C GLU A 738 23.23 22.55 20.79
N ARG A 739 23.61 22.48 22.08
CA ARG A 739 22.81 21.80 23.10
C ARG A 739 21.44 22.47 23.27
N PRO A 740 20.32 21.74 23.08
CA PRO A 740 18.99 22.30 23.35
C PRO A 740 18.83 22.69 24.83
N ARG A 741 18.07 23.77 25.09
CA ARG A 741 17.86 24.28 26.46
C ARG A 741 17.25 23.24 27.41
N THR A 742 16.36 22.40 26.90
CA THR A 742 15.67 21.33 27.63
C THR A 742 16.43 20.01 27.67
N CYS A 743 17.65 19.96 27.11
CA CYS A 743 18.43 18.73 26.99
C CYS A 743 19.44 18.57 28.14
N PRO A 744 19.36 17.49 28.95
CA PRO A 744 20.37 17.19 29.95
C PRO A 744 21.76 16.97 29.33
N THR A 745 22.81 17.35 30.06
CA THR A 745 24.20 17.21 29.60
C THR A 745 24.54 15.76 29.26
N GLU A 746 24.00 14.80 29.99
CA GLU A 746 24.19 13.37 29.76
C GLU A 746 23.68 12.93 28.38
N VAL A 747 22.54 13.48 27.94
CA VAL A 747 21.98 13.20 26.62
C VAL A 747 22.80 13.92 25.54
N TYR A 748 23.20 15.17 25.78
CA TYR A 748 24.04 15.89 24.83
C TYR A 748 25.40 15.21 24.61
N ASN A 749 26.00 14.66 25.67
CA ASN A 749 27.23 13.86 25.55
C ASN A 749 27.04 12.61 24.66
N ILE A 750 25.83 12.02 24.64
CA ILE A 750 25.50 10.95 23.70
C ILE A 750 25.47 11.50 22.27
N MET A 751 24.82 12.66 22.04
CA MET A 751 24.80 13.31 20.72
C MET A 751 26.21 13.59 20.20
N GLN A 752 27.10 14.15 21.03
CA GLN A 752 28.50 14.40 20.67
C GLN A 752 29.27 13.09 20.39
N GLY A 753 28.95 12.01 21.10
CA GLY A 753 29.47 10.68 20.80
C GLY A 753 28.98 10.13 19.46
N CYS A 754 27.80 10.51 18.99
CA CYS A 754 27.31 10.19 17.64
C CYS A 754 27.97 11.04 16.54
N TRP A 755 28.35 12.28 16.85
CA TRP A 755 28.88 13.25 15.89
C TRP A 755 30.40 13.29 15.79
N GLN A 756 31.08 12.22 16.21
CA GLN A 756 32.51 12.07 15.95
C GLN A 756 32.78 12.08 14.44
N ARG A 757 33.78 12.86 14.02
CA ARG A 757 34.14 13.06 12.61
C ARG A 757 34.49 11.73 11.94
N GLU A 758 35.34 10.94 12.60
CA GLU A 758 35.72 9.61 12.13
C GLU A 758 34.62 8.59 12.48
N PRO A 759 34.04 7.87 11.50
CA PRO A 759 32.93 6.93 11.77
C PRO A 759 33.25 5.88 12.83
N GLN A 760 34.50 5.40 12.86
CA GLN A 760 34.97 4.37 13.79
C GLN A 760 35.09 4.85 15.25
N GLN A 761 35.05 6.16 15.48
CA GLN A 761 35.11 6.75 16.82
C GLN A 761 33.70 7.00 17.39
N ARG A 762 32.65 6.87 16.58
CA ARG A 762 31.27 7.05 17.02
C ARG A 762 30.88 5.96 18.01
N LEU A 763 30.03 6.32 18.97
CA LEU A 763 29.48 5.35 19.92
C LEU A 763 28.71 4.24 19.18
N ASN A 764 28.83 3.00 19.65
CA ASN A 764 28.03 1.90 19.12
C ASN A 764 26.55 2.08 19.51
N ILE A 765 25.62 1.82 18.59
CA ILE A 765 24.17 1.93 18.83
C ILE A 765 23.69 1.09 20.04
N LYS A 766 24.31 -0.08 20.30
CA LYS A 766 24.01 -0.88 21.49
C LYS A 766 24.43 -0.20 22.78
N GLU A 767 25.56 0.50 22.78
CA GLU A 767 26.02 1.28 23.93
C GLU A 767 25.14 2.50 24.15
N ILE A 768 24.74 3.18 23.07
CA ILE A 768 23.81 4.31 23.10
C ILE A 768 22.46 3.87 23.71
N HIS A 769 21.89 2.76 23.23
CA HIS A 769 20.65 2.20 23.77
C HIS A 769 20.77 1.89 25.27
N ASN A 770 21.85 1.24 25.71
CA ASN A 770 22.08 0.94 27.12
C ASN A 770 22.18 2.21 27.99
N LYS A 771 22.85 3.26 27.48
CA LYS A 771 22.95 4.56 28.17
C LYS A 771 21.59 5.23 28.28
N LEU A 772 20.79 5.24 27.21
CA LEU A 772 19.43 5.79 27.22
C LEU A 772 18.52 5.01 28.18
N GLN A 773 18.58 3.68 28.19
CA GLN A 773 17.84 2.86 29.16
C GLN A 773 18.22 3.15 30.61
N ALA A 774 19.51 3.40 30.88
CA ALA A 774 19.96 3.81 32.21
C ALA A 774 19.36 5.17 32.61
N LEU A 775 19.34 6.14 31.68
CA LEU A 775 18.71 7.45 31.88
C LEU A 775 17.18 7.36 32.03
N VAL A 776 16.50 6.43 31.36
CA VAL A 776 15.06 6.18 31.56
C VAL A 776 14.78 5.67 32.98
N LYS A 777 15.64 4.77 33.50
CA LYS A 777 15.50 4.21 34.86
C LYS A 777 15.82 5.24 35.95
N ALA A 778 16.77 6.13 35.68
CA ALA A 778 17.17 7.19 36.60
C ALA A 778 17.34 8.51 35.83
N PRO A 779 16.23 9.23 35.53
CA PRO A 779 16.29 10.50 34.81
C PRO A 779 17.08 11.55 35.60
N PRO A 780 18.02 12.27 34.97
CA PRO A 780 18.77 13.31 35.67
C PRO A 780 17.83 14.45 36.09
N VAL A 781 18.07 15.02 37.27
CA VAL A 781 17.36 16.21 37.74
C VAL A 781 17.89 17.40 36.95
N TYR A 782 17.16 17.79 35.90
CA TYR A 782 17.47 18.97 35.12
C TYR A 782 16.60 20.14 35.58
N LEU A 783 17.24 21.17 36.15
CA LEU A 783 16.61 22.45 36.42
C LEU A 783 17.11 23.43 35.35
N ASP A 784 16.18 24.13 34.70
CA ASP A 784 16.48 25.20 33.76
C ASP A 784 17.03 26.39 34.56
N ILE A 785 18.32 26.32 34.90
CA ILE A 785 19.01 27.43 35.56
C ILE A 785 19.27 28.44 34.45
N LEU A 786 18.43 29.47 34.38
CA LEU A 786 18.63 30.68 33.58
C LEU A 786 20.09 31.17 33.76
N GLN A 787 20.94 30.94 32.76
CA GLN A 787 22.26 31.56 32.62
C GLN A 787 22.26 32.46 31.38
#